data_AF-A0A353MBP6-F1
#
_entry.id   AF-A0A353MBP6-F1
#
_cell.length_a   1.000
_cell.length_b   1.000
_cell.length_c   1.000
_cell.angle_alpha   90.00
_cell.angle_beta   90.00
_cell.angle_gamma   90.00
#
_symmetry.space_group_name_H-M   'P 1'
#
loop_
_entity.id
_entity.type
_entity.pdbx_description
1 polymer ?
#
loop_
_entity_poly.entity_id
_entity_poly.type
_entity_poly.pdbx_seq_one_letter_code
_entity_poly.pdbx_strand_id
1 'polypeptide(L)'
;MTKRIQPTMQHARESMKGVFMNRHEFQKAVPGCCRRMGKHLIQTLSLLLLLMLTPLLSMQSAQAAPGDYLLEWGARYHFFAPIGLPGEVNGPYGVAIDSSGNVHVVDSGNGCVKVFSSAGAYLRTIGSPGPGDGQLGWPHGIALGGNGDLYVADTFNHRIQLFTSSGEFVRTIGGIGSPPDEQLAYPDDVVLDGSGNLYVADSANARIQIFTAQGEFVRTIGSRGAGNGQFSAPLGMAVDGIGQLYVADAGNNRIAVFTSAGSFVRSIGSSGTGDGQLSVPTDVALDGSNNVYVVDSYNHRIQLFTSTGVFLRTMGSPGAGDGELQYPKGVALAPSGNIYVGDSYNGRVDIFTRTGEFAAKWASRGSGNGEFHLPNGVALDGSGNVLVADTENNRVQAFTGAGAFLRTIGRIGTGNGQLHFPNGLAASGSGNVFVADSFNDRIEVFSPSGAFLRSIGSAGTGAGQLLHPTDAALDAGGNIHVVNNGNNRIEVFTGAGVFVRSIGSSGSGEGQLSGPFGVALDRSGNVYVADTGNSRIQVFTGAGAFLRTLGNSGPGSGSGQLNRPADVAVDGSGNVYVADTLNNRIVVFSSTGTFLGDWGSSGDGPGQFRAPAGVTVDAMGTRVYVADTYNNRIQAFVGYGATHFALSAASSATAGSAIRFTVTALDAANNTAAGYTGTVRFSSSDLSAILPADSRLTSGVGSFPATLSKPGNRTITATDTLTASITGTSNGIAVTAAKLADLTIVKSHRGNFRKGCREGYLITASNKGSGPTRGAVKVVDLLPRGLTATAINGQGWSCRLSTLSCTRSNALAAGSSYPPIMLIVEVWRHAPSSVINTASVSGGGDYNTSNNTVSDPTTINPAANRRNHRGQQSR
;
A
#
# COMPACT_ATOMS: atom_id res chain seq x y z
N MET A 1 1.65 -61.47 -15.00
CA MET A 1 1.11 -61.81 -16.33
C MET A 1 0.07 -60.74 -16.72
N THR A 2 0.03 -60.38 -18.01
CA THR A 2 -1.12 -59.85 -18.81
C THR A 2 -2.21 -59.02 -18.09
N LYS A 3 -2.32 -57.69 -18.32
CA LYS A 3 -2.88 -56.93 -19.48
C LYS A 3 -4.36 -56.51 -19.21
N ARG A 4 -4.71 -55.22 -19.25
CA ARG A 4 -5.04 -54.35 -20.43
C ARG A 4 -6.39 -54.82 -21.04
N ILE A 5 -7.46 -54.02 -21.14
CA ILE A 5 -7.68 -52.85 -22.04
C ILE A 5 -8.92 -52.03 -21.59
N GLN A 6 -8.97 -50.72 -21.92
CA GLN A 6 -10.15 -49.80 -21.83
C GLN A 6 -10.74 -49.63 -23.26
N PRO A 7 -12.04 -49.26 -23.48
CA PRO A 7 -12.40 -47.82 -23.45
C PRO A 7 -13.90 -47.43 -23.21
N THR A 8 -14.08 -46.13 -22.90
CA THR A 8 -15.18 -45.19 -23.28
C THR A 8 -16.70 -45.54 -23.27
N MET A 9 -17.46 -44.61 -22.63
CA MET A 9 -18.76 -44.02 -23.07
C MET A 9 -20.04 -44.91 -23.07
N GLN A 10 -21.27 -44.41 -22.82
CA GLN A 10 -21.76 -43.09 -22.36
C GLN A 10 -23.28 -43.16 -21.97
N HIS A 11 -23.74 -42.20 -21.14
CA HIS A 11 -25.16 -41.92 -20.74
C HIS A 11 -25.89 -42.89 -19.79
N ALA A 12 -26.93 -42.34 -19.14
CA ALA A 12 -27.94 -42.98 -18.27
C ALA A 12 -27.41 -43.57 -16.94
N ARG A 13 -28.14 -43.55 -15.80
CA ARG A 13 -29.25 -42.70 -15.30
C ARG A 13 -29.43 -43.00 -13.78
N GLU A 14 -30.26 -42.22 -13.07
CA GLU A 14 -31.08 -42.60 -11.90
C GLU A 14 -30.66 -43.86 -11.09
N SER A 15 -29.94 -43.70 -9.96
CA SER A 15 -30.49 -43.52 -8.59
C SER A 15 -30.96 -44.78 -7.84
N MET A 16 -30.33 -45.08 -6.70
CA MET A 16 -30.92 -45.69 -5.49
C MET A 16 -30.18 -45.09 -4.27
N LYS A 17 -30.80 -44.39 -3.31
CA LYS A 17 -31.98 -44.64 -2.44
C LYS A 17 -31.70 -45.53 -1.23
N GLY A 18 -32.03 -45.01 -0.04
CA GLY A 18 -32.35 -45.78 1.16
C GLY A 18 -32.61 -44.88 2.38
N VAL A 19 -33.57 -45.15 3.27
CA VAL A 19 -34.68 -46.14 3.28
C VAL A 19 -35.83 -45.56 4.15
N PHE A 20 -37.07 -45.60 3.64
CA PHE A 20 -38.42 -45.77 4.28
C PHE A 20 -38.68 -45.32 5.75
N MET A 21 -39.87 -44.81 6.10
CA MET A 21 -41.17 -45.55 6.03
C MET A 21 -42.44 -44.69 5.78
N ASN A 22 -43.61 -45.33 5.87
CA ASN A 22 -44.82 -45.03 5.07
C ASN A 22 -46.05 -44.57 5.92
N ARG A 23 -47.11 -44.10 5.26
CA ARG A 23 -48.39 -43.71 5.89
C ARG A 23 -49.36 -44.89 6.14
N HIS A 24 -50.29 -44.70 7.08
CA HIS A 24 -51.66 -45.23 6.99
C HIS A 24 -52.68 -44.15 7.42
N GLU A 25 -53.97 -44.50 7.50
CA GLU A 25 -55.11 -43.57 7.51
C GLU A 25 -55.52 -43.06 8.91
N PHE A 26 -56.19 -41.89 9.00
CA PHE A 26 -57.60 -41.85 9.42
C PHE A 26 -58.32 -40.50 9.15
N GLN A 27 -59.65 -40.53 9.26
CA GLN A 27 -60.66 -39.70 8.62
C GLN A 27 -60.95 -38.28 9.18
N LYS A 28 -61.36 -37.37 8.28
CA LYS A 28 -62.52 -36.42 8.33
C LYS A 28 -62.87 -35.63 9.62
N ALA A 29 -62.94 -34.29 9.49
CA ALA A 29 -64.12 -33.49 9.88
C ALA A 29 -64.12 -32.05 9.30
N VAL A 30 -65.30 -31.54 8.95
CA VAL A 30 -65.68 -30.15 8.55
C VAL A 30 -67.19 -30.00 8.88
N PRO A 31 -67.88 -28.83 8.83
CA PRO A 31 -67.43 -27.43 8.76
C PRO A 31 -68.17 -26.45 9.72
N GLY A 32 -67.83 -25.15 9.68
CA GLY A 32 -68.81 -24.05 9.90
C GLY A 32 -68.61 -23.15 11.15
N CYS A 33 -69.12 -21.91 11.18
CA CYS A 33 -69.73 -21.14 10.08
C CYS A 33 -69.69 -19.59 10.26
N CYS A 34 -69.58 -18.90 9.13
CA CYS A 34 -69.62 -17.46 8.82
C CYS A 34 -70.34 -16.46 9.75
N ARG A 35 -69.74 -15.26 9.93
CA ARG A 35 -70.27 -13.87 9.65
C ARG A 35 -69.42 -12.77 10.36
N ARG A 36 -69.21 -11.53 9.84
CA ARG A 36 -69.48 -10.94 8.51
C ARG A 36 -68.65 -9.64 8.28
N MET A 37 -68.08 -9.48 7.09
CA MET A 37 -67.80 -8.22 6.33
C MET A 37 -67.30 -6.94 7.04
N GLY A 38 -66.09 -6.53 6.68
CA GLY A 38 -65.60 -5.14 6.61
C GLY A 38 -64.52 -5.04 5.52
N LYS A 39 -64.50 -3.98 4.69
CA LYS A 39 -63.61 -3.88 3.52
C LYS A 39 -62.27 -3.22 3.87
N HIS A 40 -61.13 -3.83 3.52
CA HIS A 40 -60.19 -3.37 2.46
C HIS A 40 -58.90 -4.23 2.42
N LEU A 41 -58.39 -4.46 1.20
CA LEU A 41 -57.10 -5.10 0.83
C LEU A 41 -55.96 -4.02 0.88
N ILE A 42 -54.62 -4.23 0.86
CA ILE A 42 -53.61 -5.34 0.96
C ILE A 42 -52.21 -4.64 0.97
N GLN A 43 -51.05 -5.08 1.49
CA GLN A 43 -50.60 -5.96 2.61
C GLN A 43 -49.10 -5.65 2.85
N THR A 44 -48.65 -5.37 4.09
CA THR A 44 -47.21 -5.45 4.48
C THR A 44 -47.03 -5.62 5.99
N LEU A 45 -46.64 -6.84 6.42
CA LEU A 45 -46.18 -7.29 7.75
C LEU A 45 -45.69 -8.75 7.54
N SER A 46 -44.58 -9.27 8.07
CA SER A 46 -43.52 -8.72 8.93
C SER A 46 -42.25 -9.56 8.77
N LEU A 47 -41.03 -8.97 8.76
CA LEU A 47 -39.82 -9.62 9.33
C LEU A 47 -38.59 -8.67 9.50
N LEU A 48 -38.66 -7.62 10.33
CA LEU A 48 -37.47 -6.81 10.61
C LEU A 48 -37.44 -6.09 11.99
N LEU A 49 -37.48 -6.82 13.11
CA LEU A 49 -37.18 -6.21 14.42
C LEU A 49 -36.70 -7.21 15.51
N LEU A 50 -35.55 -7.86 15.31
CA LEU A 50 -34.85 -8.53 16.42
C LEU A 50 -33.34 -8.77 16.17
N LEU A 51 -32.52 -7.72 16.15
CA LEU A 51 -31.04 -7.80 16.30
C LEU A 51 -30.39 -6.40 16.45
N MET A 52 -30.70 -5.69 17.55
CA MET A 52 -30.09 -4.39 17.88
C MET A 52 -29.92 -4.26 19.41
N LEU A 53 -28.91 -4.92 19.99
CA LEU A 53 -28.41 -4.62 21.35
C LEU A 53 -27.08 -5.37 21.63
N THR A 54 -25.95 -4.65 21.57
CA THR A 54 -24.58 -5.12 21.92
C THR A 54 -24.01 -6.23 20.99
N PRO A 55 -22.69 -6.44 20.91
CA PRO A 55 -21.66 -6.33 21.95
C PRO A 55 -21.14 -4.91 22.24
N LEU A 56 -21.16 -4.52 23.53
CA LEU A 56 -20.15 -3.64 24.10
C LEU A 56 -19.05 -4.53 24.67
N LEU A 57 -18.10 -4.92 23.83
CA LEU A 57 -16.83 -5.54 24.23
C LEU A 57 -15.72 -4.90 23.42
N SER A 58 -14.92 -4.08 24.11
CA SER A 58 -13.64 -3.52 23.65
C SER A 58 -13.56 -3.12 22.17
N MET A 59 -14.15 -1.96 21.81
CA MET A 59 -13.55 -1.13 20.77
C MET A 59 -12.26 -0.50 21.31
N GLN A 60 -11.21 -1.30 21.46
CA GLN A 60 -9.90 -0.82 21.06
C GLN A 60 -9.95 -0.68 19.53
N SER A 61 -9.44 0.42 18.99
CA SER A 61 -9.24 0.55 17.56
C SER A 61 -8.36 -0.61 17.08
N ALA A 62 -8.82 -1.40 16.11
CA ALA A 62 -7.94 -2.31 15.39
C ALA A 62 -6.79 -1.47 14.81
N GLN A 63 -5.58 -1.73 15.27
CA GLN A 63 -4.43 -0.88 14.99
C GLN A 63 -3.80 -1.36 13.69
N ALA A 64 -3.71 -0.48 12.69
CA ALA A 64 -3.36 -0.86 11.32
C ALA A 64 -1.93 -1.41 11.24
N ALA A 65 -1.78 -2.62 10.71
CA ALA A 65 -0.54 -3.36 10.56
C ALA A 65 0.27 -2.91 9.33
N PRO A 66 1.59 -3.14 9.28
CA PRO A 66 2.36 -2.99 8.05
C PRO A 66 1.77 -3.87 6.93
N GLY A 67 1.60 -3.28 5.74
CA GLY A 67 0.87 -3.87 4.62
C GLY A 67 -0.64 -3.59 4.60
N ASP A 68 -1.22 -2.99 5.64
CA ASP A 68 -2.63 -2.55 5.60
C ASP A 68 -2.82 -1.40 4.61
N TYR A 69 -3.90 -1.49 3.85
CA TYR A 69 -4.32 -0.50 2.86
C TYR A 69 -4.76 0.82 3.51
N LEU A 70 -4.34 1.94 2.91
CA LEU A 70 -4.70 3.30 3.33
C LEU A 70 -5.67 3.98 2.35
N LEU A 71 -5.31 4.04 1.06
CA LEU A 71 -6.07 4.70 -0.01
C LEU A 71 -5.55 4.29 -1.40
N GLU A 72 -6.32 4.63 -2.44
CA GLU A 72 -5.92 4.49 -3.84
C GLU A 72 -6.37 5.69 -4.68
N TRP A 73 -5.76 5.89 -5.85
CA TRP A 73 -6.22 6.82 -6.88
C TRP A 73 -5.75 6.37 -8.28
N GLY A 74 -6.33 6.96 -9.33
CA GLY A 74 -6.25 6.46 -10.71
C GLY A 74 -7.18 5.28 -10.99
N ALA A 75 -7.50 4.49 -9.96
CA ALA A 75 -8.41 3.36 -10.01
C ALA A 75 -9.81 3.74 -10.51
N ARG A 76 -10.27 3.02 -11.54
CA ARG A 76 -11.67 2.61 -11.68
C ARG A 76 -11.72 1.12 -11.25
N TYR A 77 -12.69 0.71 -10.45
CA TYR A 77 -12.67 -0.64 -9.84
C TYR A 77 -12.81 -1.77 -10.88
N HIS A 78 -11.82 -2.65 -10.99
CA HIS A 78 -11.66 -3.66 -12.05
C HIS A 78 -11.91 -5.12 -11.59
N PHE A 79 -13.13 -5.45 -11.14
CA PHE A 79 -13.49 -6.84 -10.79
C PHE A 79 -13.22 -7.83 -11.94
N PHE A 80 -12.45 -8.90 -11.67
CA PHE A 80 -12.13 -9.92 -12.67
C PHE A 80 -13.30 -10.87 -13.00
N ALA A 81 -13.95 -10.60 -14.13
CA ALA A 81 -14.81 -11.51 -14.90
C ALA A 81 -14.67 -11.15 -16.41
N PRO A 82 -15.00 -12.05 -17.36
CA PRO A 82 -14.69 -11.83 -18.78
C PRO A 82 -15.60 -10.80 -19.50
N ILE A 83 -16.29 -9.93 -18.76
CA ILE A 83 -17.08 -8.81 -19.27
C ILE A 83 -16.34 -7.54 -18.86
N GLY A 84 -15.97 -6.68 -19.83
CA GLY A 84 -15.26 -5.42 -19.56
C GLY A 84 -16.05 -4.45 -18.69
N LEU A 85 -15.40 -3.37 -18.24
CA LEU A 85 -15.92 -2.51 -17.16
C LEU A 85 -17.36 -1.99 -17.38
N PRO A 86 -18.07 -1.67 -16.29
CA PRO A 86 -19.23 -0.76 -16.29
C PRO A 86 -18.89 0.59 -16.96
N GLY A 87 -19.09 0.67 -18.27
CA GLY A 87 -18.94 1.88 -19.06
C GLY A 87 -17.68 2.03 -19.90
N GLU A 88 -16.83 1.01 -20.00
CA GLU A 88 -15.79 0.92 -21.04
C GLU A 88 -16.26 -0.02 -22.17
N VAL A 89 -15.63 0.08 -23.35
CA VAL A 89 -15.86 -0.80 -24.51
C VAL A 89 -14.54 -1.26 -25.14
N ASN A 90 -14.51 -2.45 -25.70
CA ASN A 90 -13.31 -3.10 -26.24
C ASN A 90 -13.59 -3.62 -27.66
N GLY A 91 -13.28 -2.82 -28.67
CA GLY A 91 -13.78 -3.04 -30.03
C GLY A 91 -15.29 -2.83 -30.15
N PRO A 92 -15.83 -1.64 -29.78
CA PRO A 92 -17.24 -1.31 -30.02
C PRO A 92 -17.55 -1.42 -31.52
N TYR A 93 -18.54 -2.24 -31.89
CA TYR A 93 -18.85 -2.56 -33.29
C TYR A 93 -20.19 -1.94 -33.71
N GLY A 94 -21.29 -2.70 -33.69
CA GLY A 94 -22.63 -2.17 -33.94
C GLY A 94 -23.11 -1.23 -32.84
N VAL A 95 -23.92 -0.24 -33.22
CA VAL A 95 -24.53 0.74 -32.31
C VAL A 95 -26.01 0.89 -32.67
N ALA A 96 -26.89 0.88 -31.68
CA ALA A 96 -28.32 1.16 -31.84
C ALA A 96 -28.80 2.16 -30.77
N ILE A 97 -29.93 2.83 -31.01
CA ILE A 97 -30.47 3.86 -30.10
C ILE A 97 -31.96 3.61 -29.89
N ASP A 98 -32.40 3.50 -28.64
CA ASP A 98 -33.79 3.23 -28.31
C ASP A 98 -34.67 4.48 -28.24
N SER A 99 -35.99 4.27 -28.09
CA SER A 99 -37.00 5.33 -28.02
C SER A 99 -36.90 6.23 -26.79
N SER A 100 -36.13 5.85 -25.77
CA SER A 100 -35.77 6.69 -24.62
C SER A 100 -34.46 7.47 -24.84
N GLY A 101 -33.78 7.22 -25.95
CA GLY A 101 -32.49 7.81 -26.29
C GLY A 101 -31.29 7.12 -25.63
N ASN A 102 -31.44 5.90 -25.12
CA ASN A 102 -30.28 5.13 -24.64
C ASN A 102 -29.52 4.56 -25.83
N VAL A 103 -28.20 4.55 -25.75
CA VAL A 103 -27.28 4.02 -26.76
C VAL A 103 -26.88 2.60 -26.35
N HIS A 104 -27.17 1.64 -27.21
CA HIS A 104 -26.84 0.22 -27.07
C HIS A 104 -25.64 -0.07 -27.97
N VAL A 105 -24.50 -0.40 -27.37
CA VAL A 105 -23.22 -0.60 -28.06
C VAL A 105 -22.82 -2.06 -27.97
N VAL A 106 -22.59 -2.71 -29.11
CA VAL A 106 -22.05 -4.06 -29.14
C VAL A 106 -20.57 -4.00 -28.82
N ASP A 107 -20.18 -4.69 -27.76
CA ASP A 107 -18.82 -4.70 -27.22
C ASP A 107 -18.16 -6.04 -27.56
N SER A 108 -17.70 -6.15 -28.82
CA SER A 108 -17.33 -7.41 -29.45
C SER A 108 -16.20 -8.14 -28.72
N GLY A 109 -15.16 -7.41 -28.30
CA GLY A 109 -14.02 -7.96 -27.57
C GLY A 109 -14.36 -8.46 -26.16
N ASN A 110 -15.51 -8.06 -25.60
CA ASN A 110 -15.99 -8.49 -24.29
C ASN A 110 -17.24 -9.40 -24.37
N GLY A 111 -17.72 -9.75 -25.56
CA GLY A 111 -18.84 -10.69 -25.75
C GLY A 111 -20.16 -10.23 -25.12
N CYS A 112 -20.50 -8.94 -25.21
CA CYS A 112 -21.72 -8.40 -24.60
C CYS A 112 -22.27 -7.17 -25.37
N VAL A 113 -23.45 -6.68 -24.96
CA VAL A 113 -23.98 -5.38 -25.35
C VAL A 113 -24.03 -4.47 -24.14
N LYS A 114 -23.49 -3.26 -24.22
CA LYS A 114 -23.49 -2.27 -23.14
C LYS A 114 -24.45 -1.14 -23.45
N VAL A 115 -25.26 -0.77 -22.46
CA VAL A 115 -26.32 0.24 -22.60
C VAL A 115 -25.93 1.48 -21.81
N PHE A 116 -26.02 2.64 -22.44
CA PHE A 116 -25.64 3.94 -21.93
C PHE A 116 -26.78 4.95 -22.13
N SER A 117 -26.85 6.01 -21.34
CA SER A 117 -27.72 7.15 -21.66
C SER A 117 -27.18 7.93 -22.87
N SER A 118 -28.00 8.81 -23.44
CA SER A 118 -27.59 9.79 -24.47
C SER A 118 -26.46 10.74 -24.03
N ALA A 119 -26.13 10.79 -22.73
CA ALA A 119 -25.01 11.54 -22.17
C ALA A 119 -23.76 10.67 -21.91
N GLY A 120 -23.74 9.41 -22.37
CA GLY A 120 -22.62 8.48 -22.18
C GLY A 120 -22.51 7.87 -20.78
N ALA A 121 -23.53 8.02 -19.92
CA ALA A 121 -23.54 7.39 -18.61
C ALA A 121 -23.98 5.92 -18.73
N TYR A 122 -23.12 4.98 -18.34
CA TYR A 122 -23.43 3.55 -18.36
C TYR A 122 -24.64 3.20 -17.47
N LEU A 123 -25.52 2.35 -17.99
CA LEU A 123 -26.76 1.91 -17.35
C LEU A 123 -26.72 0.42 -16.98
N ARG A 124 -26.32 -0.45 -17.92
CA ARG A 124 -26.30 -1.93 -17.75
C ARG A 124 -25.54 -2.62 -18.89
N THR A 125 -25.26 -3.91 -18.70
CA THR A 125 -24.77 -4.83 -19.74
C THR A 125 -25.85 -5.89 -19.99
N ILE A 126 -25.93 -6.39 -21.24
CA ILE A 126 -26.84 -7.43 -21.71
C ILE A 126 -26.00 -8.53 -22.36
N GLY A 127 -26.36 -9.79 -22.09
CA GLY A 127 -25.58 -10.95 -22.48
C GLY A 127 -24.29 -11.12 -21.67
N SER A 128 -23.50 -12.14 -22.03
CA SER A 128 -22.20 -12.47 -21.43
C SER A 128 -21.38 -13.30 -22.42
N PRO A 129 -20.04 -13.36 -22.34
CA PRO A 129 -19.24 -14.07 -23.33
C PRO A 129 -19.47 -15.59 -23.29
N GLY A 130 -19.65 -16.22 -24.45
CA GLY A 130 -19.71 -17.68 -24.59
C GLY A 130 -20.64 -18.19 -25.71
N PRO A 131 -20.80 -19.53 -25.84
CA PRO A 131 -21.63 -20.18 -26.86
C PRO A 131 -23.04 -20.58 -26.39
N GLY A 132 -23.39 -20.38 -25.12
CA GLY A 132 -24.73 -20.68 -24.59
C GLY A 132 -25.83 -19.75 -25.11
N ASP A 133 -27.08 -20.10 -24.83
CA ASP A 133 -28.22 -19.17 -24.98
C ASP A 133 -28.02 -17.94 -24.07
N GLY A 134 -28.30 -16.75 -24.60
CA GLY A 134 -27.99 -15.49 -23.92
C GLY A 134 -26.49 -15.17 -23.79
N GLN A 135 -25.59 -16.00 -24.35
CA GLN A 135 -24.16 -15.74 -24.40
C GLN A 135 -23.68 -15.38 -25.81
N LEU A 136 -22.72 -14.46 -25.92
CA LEU A 136 -22.27 -13.92 -27.21
C LEU A 136 -20.77 -14.20 -27.44
N GLY A 137 -20.41 -14.54 -28.66
CA GLY A 137 -19.05 -14.79 -29.12
C GLY A 137 -18.73 -13.82 -30.26
N TRP A 138 -17.91 -12.82 -29.97
CA TRP A 138 -17.59 -11.71 -30.88
C TRP A 138 -18.86 -11.18 -31.59
N PRO A 139 -19.89 -10.71 -30.86
CA PRO A 139 -21.07 -10.15 -31.49
C PRO A 139 -20.68 -8.89 -32.28
N HIS A 140 -21.28 -8.65 -33.44
CA HIS A 140 -20.96 -7.50 -34.30
C HIS A 140 -22.12 -6.50 -34.38
N GLY A 141 -23.17 -6.78 -35.15
CA GLY A 141 -24.32 -5.90 -35.37
C GLY A 141 -25.47 -6.03 -34.36
N ILE A 142 -26.35 -5.02 -34.36
CA ILE A 142 -27.49 -4.91 -33.43
C ILE A 142 -28.64 -4.11 -34.04
N ALA A 143 -29.88 -4.58 -33.83
CA ALA A 143 -31.09 -3.80 -34.07
C ALA A 143 -32.09 -3.90 -32.93
N LEU A 144 -33.01 -2.94 -32.90
CA LEU A 144 -34.07 -2.80 -31.89
C LEU A 144 -35.43 -3.01 -32.55
N GLY A 145 -36.26 -3.88 -31.97
CA GLY A 145 -37.67 -4.02 -32.35
C GLY A 145 -38.51 -2.83 -31.89
N GLY A 146 -39.71 -2.65 -32.47
CA GLY A 146 -40.63 -1.56 -32.11
C GLY A 146 -41.13 -1.56 -30.66
N ASN A 147 -40.91 -2.66 -29.92
CA ASN A 147 -41.15 -2.80 -28.48
C ASN A 147 -39.89 -2.59 -27.61
N GLY A 148 -38.73 -2.32 -28.23
CA GLY A 148 -37.44 -2.14 -27.56
C GLY A 148 -36.64 -3.43 -27.35
N ASP A 149 -37.06 -4.58 -27.87
CA ASP A 149 -36.29 -5.83 -27.78
C ASP A 149 -35.05 -5.81 -28.70
N LEU A 150 -33.95 -6.43 -28.26
CA LEU A 150 -32.64 -6.40 -28.92
C LEU A 150 -32.41 -7.66 -29.75
N TYR A 151 -32.11 -7.48 -31.03
CA TYR A 151 -31.61 -8.51 -31.93
C TYR A 151 -30.11 -8.30 -32.11
N VAL A 152 -29.29 -9.27 -31.68
CA VAL A 152 -27.82 -9.15 -31.69
C VAL A 152 -27.24 -10.21 -32.61
N ALA A 153 -26.40 -9.79 -33.57
CA ALA A 153 -25.66 -10.71 -34.43
C ALA A 153 -24.52 -11.34 -33.63
N ASP A 154 -24.64 -12.63 -33.32
CA ASP A 154 -23.73 -13.40 -32.49
C ASP A 154 -22.74 -14.15 -33.39
N THR A 155 -21.83 -13.37 -33.98
CA THR A 155 -21.13 -13.67 -35.23
C THR A 155 -20.26 -14.92 -35.17
N PHE A 156 -19.43 -15.09 -34.13
CA PHE A 156 -18.59 -16.28 -33.97
C PHE A 156 -19.38 -17.53 -33.56
N ASN A 157 -20.60 -17.37 -33.01
CA ASN A 157 -21.51 -18.48 -32.73
C ASN A 157 -22.49 -18.77 -33.88
N HIS A 158 -22.36 -18.08 -35.03
CA HIS A 158 -23.14 -18.31 -36.24
C HIS A 158 -24.68 -18.19 -36.07
N ARG A 159 -25.16 -17.22 -35.29
CA ARG A 159 -26.60 -17.06 -34.99
C ARG A 159 -27.00 -15.61 -34.71
N ILE A 160 -28.29 -15.35 -34.62
CA ILE A 160 -28.83 -14.12 -34.01
C ILE A 160 -29.42 -14.48 -32.65
N GLN A 161 -29.16 -13.67 -31.62
CA GLN A 161 -29.75 -13.79 -30.29
C GLN A 161 -30.77 -12.67 -30.06
N LEU A 162 -31.97 -13.03 -29.61
CA LEU A 162 -33.00 -12.07 -29.20
C LEU A 162 -33.04 -11.95 -27.68
N PHE A 163 -32.95 -10.72 -27.19
CA PHE A 163 -33.15 -10.35 -25.79
C PHE A 163 -34.35 -9.40 -25.67
N THR A 164 -35.04 -9.44 -24.53
CA THR A 164 -36.07 -8.44 -24.20
C THR A 164 -35.44 -7.05 -24.07
N SER A 165 -36.28 -6.02 -24.11
CA SER A 165 -35.90 -4.65 -23.69
C SER A 165 -35.28 -4.61 -22.28
N SER A 166 -35.66 -5.50 -21.35
CA SER A 166 -35.04 -5.67 -20.02
C SER A 166 -33.68 -6.39 -20.05
N GLY A 167 -33.29 -7.02 -21.16
CA GLY A 167 -32.00 -7.72 -21.34
C GLY A 167 -32.04 -9.22 -21.02
N GLU A 168 -33.23 -9.79 -20.83
CA GLU A 168 -33.42 -11.23 -20.61
C GLU A 168 -33.41 -11.96 -21.96
N PHE A 169 -32.72 -13.09 -22.06
CA PHE A 169 -32.71 -13.89 -23.29
C PHE A 169 -34.11 -14.46 -23.61
N VAL A 170 -34.50 -14.39 -24.88
CA VAL A 170 -35.80 -14.88 -25.38
C VAL A 170 -35.64 -16.13 -26.24
N ARG A 171 -34.81 -16.06 -27.30
CA ARG A 171 -34.64 -17.13 -28.30
C ARG A 171 -33.45 -16.87 -29.23
N THR A 172 -32.99 -17.94 -29.86
CA THR A 172 -31.97 -17.94 -30.94
C THR A 172 -32.66 -18.03 -32.32
N ILE A 173 -32.04 -17.46 -33.37
CA ILE A 173 -32.42 -17.59 -34.78
C ILE A 173 -31.20 -18.03 -35.60
N GLY A 174 -31.40 -18.99 -36.51
CA GLY A 174 -30.33 -19.61 -37.29
C GLY A 174 -29.41 -20.47 -36.43
N GLY A 175 -28.23 -20.79 -36.97
CA GLY A 175 -27.20 -21.59 -36.31
C GLY A 175 -26.07 -21.98 -37.26
N ILE A 176 -25.01 -22.58 -36.70
CA ILE A 176 -23.82 -23.05 -37.42
C ILE A 176 -24.20 -23.87 -38.65
N GLY A 177 -23.79 -23.40 -39.84
CA GLY A 177 -23.98 -24.18 -41.05
C GLY A 177 -23.45 -23.58 -42.33
N SER A 178 -23.82 -24.25 -43.42
CA SER A 178 -23.55 -23.96 -44.82
C SER A 178 -24.57 -24.77 -45.64
N PRO A 179 -24.98 -24.32 -46.84
CA PRO A 179 -26.31 -24.55 -47.42
C PRO A 179 -27.02 -25.89 -47.09
N PRO A 180 -28.31 -25.84 -46.70
CA PRO A 180 -29.34 -24.93 -47.21
C PRO A 180 -29.45 -23.55 -46.53
N ASP A 181 -30.40 -22.75 -47.03
CA ASP A 181 -30.94 -21.56 -46.37
C ASP A 181 -31.50 -21.93 -44.98
N GLU A 182 -31.84 -20.95 -44.13
CA GLU A 182 -32.08 -21.05 -42.67
C GLU A 182 -30.80 -21.12 -41.81
N GLN A 183 -29.68 -21.64 -42.35
CA GLN A 183 -28.38 -21.69 -41.65
C GLN A 183 -27.51 -20.46 -41.93
N LEU A 184 -26.67 -20.05 -40.96
CA LEU A 184 -25.85 -18.83 -41.03
C LEU A 184 -24.33 -19.13 -40.93
N ALA A 185 -23.53 -18.33 -41.61
CA ALA A 185 -22.06 -18.40 -41.60
C ALA A 185 -21.46 -17.02 -41.32
N TYR A 186 -21.02 -16.80 -40.08
CA TYR A 186 -20.55 -15.50 -39.56
C TYR A 186 -21.52 -14.36 -39.91
N PRO A 187 -22.70 -14.27 -39.25
CA PRO A 187 -23.59 -13.16 -39.48
C PRO A 187 -23.02 -11.88 -38.89
N ASP A 188 -22.63 -10.89 -39.71
CA ASP A 188 -22.09 -9.62 -39.20
C ASP A 188 -23.19 -8.71 -38.65
N ASP A 189 -24.36 -8.64 -39.28
CA ASP A 189 -25.38 -7.65 -38.92
C ASP A 189 -26.83 -8.12 -39.10
N VAL A 190 -27.74 -7.47 -38.38
CA VAL A 190 -29.18 -7.71 -38.39
C VAL A 190 -29.96 -6.40 -38.29
N VAL A 191 -30.92 -6.18 -39.20
CA VAL A 191 -31.84 -5.03 -39.17
C VAL A 191 -33.30 -5.45 -39.37
N LEU A 192 -34.26 -4.60 -38.98
CA LEU A 192 -35.69 -4.86 -39.14
C LEU A 192 -36.35 -3.87 -40.10
N ASP A 193 -37.31 -4.34 -40.89
CA ASP A 193 -38.22 -3.46 -41.64
C ASP A 193 -39.43 -3.01 -40.79
N GLY A 194 -40.23 -2.06 -41.32
CA GLY A 194 -41.42 -1.54 -40.65
C GLY A 194 -42.57 -2.55 -40.43
N SER A 195 -42.44 -3.78 -40.93
CA SER A 195 -43.36 -4.90 -40.63
C SER A 195 -42.80 -5.85 -39.57
N GLY A 196 -41.54 -5.66 -39.15
CA GLY A 196 -40.82 -6.51 -38.21
C GLY A 196 -40.13 -7.72 -38.83
N ASN A 197 -39.94 -7.77 -40.16
CA ASN A 197 -39.10 -8.81 -40.76
C ASN A 197 -37.61 -8.49 -40.49
N LEU A 198 -36.84 -9.50 -40.12
CA LEU A 198 -35.40 -9.41 -39.89
C LEU A 198 -34.66 -9.65 -41.21
N TYR A 199 -33.68 -8.81 -41.51
CA TYR A 199 -32.71 -8.97 -42.58
C TYR A 199 -31.37 -9.25 -41.91
N VAL A 200 -30.70 -10.34 -42.27
CA VAL A 200 -29.44 -10.79 -41.67
C VAL A 200 -28.37 -10.88 -42.75
N ALA A 201 -27.25 -10.17 -42.55
CA ALA A 201 -26.09 -10.28 -43.41
C ALA A 201 -25.38 -11.61 -43.11
N ASP A 202 -25.49 -12.58 -44.02
CA ASP A 202 -24.90 -13.92 -43.90
C ASP A 202 -23.54 -13.89 -44.62
N SER A 203 -22.58 -13.25 -43.95
CA SER A 203 -21.46 -12.55 -44.58
C SER A 203 -20.43 -13.49 -45.18
N ALA A 204 -20.11 -14.60 -44.51
CA ALA A 204 -19.22 -15.60 -45.10
C ALA A 204 -19.86 -16.34 -46.29
N ASN A 205 -21.19 -16.42 -46.36
CA ASN A 205 -21.94 -16.93 -47.53
C ASN A 205 -22.15 -15.88 -48.64
N ALA A 206 -21.81 -14.61 -48.38
CA ALA A 206 -21.99 -13.47 -49.29
C ALA A 206 -23.43 -13.29 -49.80
N ARG A 207 -24.39 -13.32 -48.87
CA ARG A 207 -25.84 -13.16 -49.12
C ARG A 207 -26.53 -12.46 -47.94
N ILE A 208 -27.74 -11.96 -48.14
CA ILE A 208 -28.63 -11.52 -47.05
C ILE A 208 -29.77 -12.55 -46.94
N GLN A 209 -30.06 -13.04 -45.74
CA GLN A 209 -31.24 -13.88 -45.48
C GLN A 209 -32.31 -13.08 -44.75
N ILE A 210 -33.58 -13.34 -45.06
CA ILE A 210 -34.73 -12.63 -44.48
C ILE A 210 -35.58 -13.62 -43.68
N PHE A 211 -35.97 -13.22 -42.47
CA PHE A 211 -36.77 -14.01 -41.53
C PHE A 211 -37.98 -13.20 -41.04
N THR A 212 -39.06 -13.89 -40.65
CA THR A 212 -40.20 -13.27 -39.95
C THR A 212 -39.80 -12.79 -38.55
N ALA A 213 -40.63 -11.98 -37.90
CA ALA A 213 -40.47 -11.62 -36.47
C ALA A 213 -40.41 -12.85 -35.53
N GLN A 214 -40.91 -14.00 -35.99
CA GLN A 214 -40.87 -15.30 -35.33
C GLN A 214 -39.61 -16.13 -35.68
N GLY A 215 -38.77 -15.67 -36.60
CA GLY A 215 -37.52 -16.33 -37.02
C GLY A 215 -37.70 -17.42 -38.06
N GLU A 216 -38.85 -17.49 -38.73
CA GLU A 216 -39.10 -18.39 -39.85
C GLU A 216 -38.45 -17.79 -41.11
N PHE A 217 -37.75 -18.58 -41.92
CA PHE A 217 -37.10 -18.10 -43.13
C PHE A 217 -38.12 -17.71 -44.22
N VAL A 218 -37.86 -16.60 -44.90
CA VAL A 218 -38.71 -16.03 -45.94
C VAL A 218 -38.07 -16.15 -47.32
N ARG A 219 -36.84 -15.64 -47.48
CA ARG A 219 -36.09 -15.64 -48.76
C ARG A 219 -34.66 -15.13 -48.59
N THR A 220 -33.82 -15.41 -49.58
CA THR A 220 -32.45 -14.90 -49.72
C THR A 220 -32.36 -13.73 -50.73
N ILE A 221 -31.43 -12.80 -50.53
CA ILE A 221 -30.99 -11.78 -51.51
C ILE A 221 -29.51 -11.99 -51.84
N GLY A 222 -29.19 -11.92 -53.12
CA GLY A 222 -27.82 -11.82 -53.62
C GLY A 222 -27.07 -13.14 -53.79
N SER A 223 -25.82 -13.02 -54.24
CA SER A 223 -24.90 -14.14 -54.48
C SER A 223 -23.46 -13.61 -54.53
N ARG A 224 -22.46 -14.49 -54.37
CA ARG A 224 -21.05 -14.07 -54.37
C ARG A 224 -20.62 -13.46 -55.70
N GLY A 225 -20.05 -12.25 -55.67
CA GLY A 225 -19.45 -11.57 -56.82
C GLY A 225 -19.42 -10.04 -56.68
N ALA A 226 -19.11 -9.35 -57.78
CA ALA A 226 -18.99 -7.89 -57.84
C ALA A 226 -20.06 -7.21 -58.73
N GLY A 227 -20.87 -7.99 -59.45
CA GLY A 227 -21.93 -7.48 -60.32
C GLY A 227 -23.08 -6.80 -59.56
N ASN A 228 -24.04 -6.28 -60.33
CA ASN A 228 -25.28 -5.74 -59.78
C ASN A 228 -26.06 -6.85 -59.07
N GLY A 229 -26.42 -6.63 -57.81
CA GLY A 229 -27.10 -7.63 -56.98
C GLY A 229 -26.20 -8.78 -56.49
N GLN A 230 -24.88 -8.64 -56.55
CA GLN A 230 -23.92 -9.57 -55.95
C GLN A 230 -23.21 -8.92 -54.76
N PHE A 231 -22.62 -9.74 -53.88
CA PHE A 231 -21.83 -9.30 -52.72
C PHE A 231 -20.48 -9.99 -52.67
N SER A 232 -19.46 -9.30 -52.15
CA SER A 232 -18.14 -9.87 -51.89
C SER A 232 -17.98 -10.17 -50.40
N ALA A 233 -18.33 -9.20 -49.56
CA ALA A 233 -18.50 -9.33 -48.11
C ALA A 233 -19.55 -8.30 -47.63
N PRO A 234 -20.84 -8.68 -47.49
CA PRO A 234 -21.85 -7.79 -46.95
C PRO A 234 -21.72 -7.73 -45.42
N LEU A 235 -21.57 -6.52 -44.87
CA LEU A 235 -21.46 -6.27 -43.43
C LEU A 235 -22.73 -5.56 -42.94
N GLY A 236 -22.64 -4.36 -42.37
CA GLY A 236 -23.79 -3.61 -41.85
C GLY A 236 -24.82 -3.18 -42.89
N MET A 237 -26.05 -2.94 -42.43
CA MET A 237 -27.22 -2.67 -43.27
C MET A 237 -28.12 -1.57 -42.71
N ALA A 238 -29.00 -1.03 -43.56
CA ALA A 238 -30.15 -0.26 -43.14
C ALA A 238 -31.36 -0.48 -44.05
N VAL A 239 -32.57 -0.28 -43.53
CA VAL A 239 -33.82 -0.32 -44.29
C VAL A 239 -34.53 1.04 -44.20
N ASP A 240 -34.93 1.60 -45.34
CA ASP A 240 -35.67 2.87 -45.36
C ASP A 240 -37.19 2.71 -45.12
N GLY A 241 -37.89 3.82 -44.90
CA GLY A 241 -39.33 3.83 -44.61
C GLY A 241 -40.26 3.29 -45.72
N ILE A 242 -39.72 2.93 -46.89
CA ILE A 242 -40.46 2.23 -47.97
C ILE A 242 -39.89 0.82 -48.25
N GLY A 243 -39.00 0.33 -47.39
CA GLY A 243 -38.45 -1.02 -47.45
C GLY A 243 -37.30 -1.21 -48.44
N GLN A 244 -36.62 -0.15 -48.91
CA GLN A 244 -35.35 -0.37 -49.61
C GLN A 244 -34.26 -0.77 -48.61
N LEU A 245 -33.54 -1.84 -48.93
CA LEU A 245 -32.39 -2.32 -48.17
C LEU A 245 -31.11 -1.70 -48.73
N TYR A 246 -30.29 -1.12 -47.86
CA TYR A 246 -28.97 -0.57 -48.13
C TYR A 246 -27.97 -1.51 -47.43
N VAL A 247 -26.97 -2.02 -48.16
CA VAL A 247 -26.00 -3.01 -47.65
C VAL A 247 -24.58 -2.48 -47.85
N ALA A 248 -23.78 -2.45 -46.78
CA ALA A 248 -22.35 -2.20 -46.87
C ALA A 248 -21.63 -3.43 -47.45
N ASP A 249 -21.42 -3.43 -48.77
CA ASP A 249 -20.73 -4.49 -49.50
C ASP A 249 -19.22 -4.21 -49.46
N ALA A 250 -18.66 -4.40 -48.27
CA ALA A 250 -17.31 -4.04 -47.87
C ALA A 250 -16.24 -4.56 -48.84
N GLY A 251 -16.37 -5.84 -49.24
CA GLY A 251 -15.46 -6.49 -50.18
C GLY A 251 -15.55 -6.00 -51.63
N ASN A 252 -16.49 -5.11 -51.96
CA ASN A 252 -16.63 -4.42 -53.24
C ASN A 252 -16.55 -2.89 -53.11
N ASN A 253 -16.22 -2.36 -51.91
CA ASN A 253 -16.05 -0.93 -51.63
C ASN A 253 -17.25 -0.05 -52.05
N ARG A 254 -18.47 -0.48 -51.73
CA ARG A 254 -19.73 0.21 -52.10
C ARG A 254 -20.84 0.00 -51.06
N ILE A 255 -21.83 0.89 -51.05
CA ILE A 255 -23.15 0.55 -50.54
C ILE A 255 -24.01 0.07 -51.71
N ALA A 256 -24.60 -1.12 -51.63
CA ALA A 256 -25.52 -1.64 -52.64
C ALA A 256 -26.97 -1.49 -52.15
N VAL A 257 -27.85 -0.93 -52.99
CA VAL A 257 -29.25 -0.62 -52.64
C VAL A 257 -30.23 -1.50 -53.40
N PHE A 258 -31.21 -2.04 -52.70
CA PHE A 258 -32.19 -3.01 -53.20
C PHE A 258 -33.63 -2.59 -52.87
N THR A 259 -34.60 -3.08 -53.64
CA THR A 259 -36.03 -2.97 -53.31
C THR A 259 -36.42 -3.94 -52.17
N SER A 260 -37.60 -3.73 -51.57
CA SER A 260 -38.22 -4.67 -50.63
C SER A 260 -38.52 -6.06 -51.22
N ALA A 261 -38.48 -6.20 -52.56
CA ALA A 261 -38.54 -7.47 -53.27
C ALA A 261 -37.15 -8.11 -53.51
N GLY A 262 -36.06 -7.44 -53.16
CA GLY A 262 -34.67 -7.91 -53.37
C GLY A 262 -34.08 -7.60 -54.75
N SER A 263 -34.71 -6.74 -55.55
CA SER A 263 -34.15 -6.30 -56.84
C SER A 263 -33.11 -5.20 -56.63
N PHE A 264 -31.92 -5.32 -57.23
CA PHE A 264 -30.90 -4.27 -57.18
C PHE A 264 -31.38 -2.96 -57.85
N VAL A 265 -31.09 -1.82 -57.23
CA VAL A 265 -31.50 -0.48 -57.71
C VAL A 265 -30.29 0.36 -58.12
N ARG A 266 -29.28 0.50 -57.24
CA ARG A 266 -28.10 1.37 -57.44
C ARG A 266 -26.98 1.00 -56.48
N SER A 267 -25.78 1.49 -56.78
CA SER A 267 -24.65 1.54 -55.83
C SER A 267 -24.41 2.99 -55.41
N ILE A 268 -23.91 3.19 -54.18
CA ILE A 268 -23.43 4.48 -53.66
C ILE A 268 -21.94 4.32 -53.28
N GLY A 269 -21.15 5.34 -53.61
CA GLY A 269 -19.69 5.32 -53.47
C GLY A 269 -18.97 4.57 -54.61
N SER A 270 -17.64 4.63 -54.58
CA SER A 270 -16.73 3.91 -55.48
C SER A 270 -15.41 3.62 -54.76
N SER A 271 -14.62 2.64 -55.20
CA SER A 271 -13.39 2.27 -54.47
C SER A 271 -12.35 3.40 -54.45
N GLY A 272 -11.85 3.78 -53.27
CA GLY A 272 -10.76 4.76 -53.13
C GLY A 272 -10.71 5.50 -51.78
N THR A 273 -10.00 6.64 -51.77
CA THR A 273 -9.70 7.43 -50.56
C THR A 273 -10.17 8.89 -50.63
N GLY A 274 -10.61 9.37 -51.80
CA GLY A 274 -11.17 10.72 -51.97
C GLY A 274 -12.61 10.84 -51.45
N ASP A 275 -13.16 12.05 -51.44
CA ASP A 275 -14.57 12.26 -51.13
C ASP A 275 -15.47 11.57 -52.17
N GLY A 276 -16.53 10.91 -51.70
CA GLY A 276 -17.37 10.03 -52.50
C GLY A 276 -16.74 8.67 -52.83
N GLN A 277 -15.53 8.38 -52.34
CA GLN A 277 -14.87 7.09 -52.49
C GLN A 277 -14.77 6.35 -51.14
N LEU A 278 -14.91 5.03 -51.15
CA LEU A 278 -14.99 4.16 -49.98
C LEU A 278 -13.86 3.13 -49.98
N SER A 279 -13.44 2.72 -48.79
CA SER A 279 -12.46 1.66 -48.52
C SER A 279 -12.95 0.82 -47.33
N VAL A 280 -13.36 -0.42 -47.63
CA VAL A 280 -13.97 -1.36 -46.68
C VAL A 280 -15.10 -0.69 -45.87
N PRO A 281 -16.20 -0.23 -46.51
CA PRO A 281 -17.34 0.29 -45.78
C PRO A 281 -17.95 -0.80 -44.90
N THR A 282 -18.05 -0.58 -43.58
CA THR A 282 -18.46 -1.63 -42.63
C THR A 282 -19.92 -1.53 -42.19
N ASP A 283 -20.50 -0.35 -42.21
CA ASP A 283 -21.87 -0.10 -41.74
C ASP A 283 -22.49 1.12 -42.43
N VAL A 284 -23.82 1.21 -42.38
CA VAL A 284 -24.63 2.24 -43.05
C VAL A 284 -25.88 2.59 -42.24
N ALA A 285 -26.12 3.89 -41.99
CA ALA A 285 -27.32 4.39 -41.33
C ALA A 285 -28.06 5.45 -42.17
N LEU A 286 -29.35 5.63 -41.91
CA LEU A 286 -30.24 6.52 -42.65
C LEU A 286 -30.92 7.54 -41.74
N ASP A 287 -30.88 8.83 -42.09
CA ASP A 287 -31.71 9.84 -41.40
C ASP A 287 -33.16 9.88 -41.92
N GLY A 288 -34.02 10.67 -41.28
CA GLY A 288 -35.43 10.84 -41.66
C GLY A 288 -35.68 11.53 -43.01
N SER A 289 -34.63 11.86 -43.78
CA SER A 289 -34.69 12.28 -45.20
C SER A 289 -34.05 11.25 -46.13
N ASN A 290 -33.73 10.06 -45.62
CA ASN A 290 -32.99 8.98 -46.25
C ASN A 290 -31.59 9.40 -46.75
N ASN A 291 -30.93 10.38 -46.12
CA ASN A 291 -29.50 10.60 -46.36
C ASN A 291 -28.69 9.46 -45.74
N VAL A 292 -27.67 9.01 -46.45
CA VAL A 292 -26.94 7.77 -46.21
C VAL A 292 -25.61 8.07 -45.54
N TYR A 293 -25.47 7.68 -44.27
CA TYR A 293 -24.25 7.79 -43.48
C TYR A 293 -23.49 6.48 -43.58
N VAL A 294 -22.24 6.51 -44.04
CA VAL A 294 -21.42 5.32 -44.32
C VAL A 294 -20.18 5.32 -43.45
N VAL A 295 -19.94 4.21 -42.73
CA VAL A 295 -18.69 4.00 -41.99
C VAL A 295 -17.60 3.55 -42.96
N ASP A 296 -16.73 4.48 -43.35
CA ASP A 296 -15.67 4.29 -44.33
C ASP A 296 -14.39 3.82 -43.61
N SER A 297 -14.45 2.57 -43.12
CA SER A 297 -13.64 2.05 -42.01
C SER A 297 -12.13 2.14 -42.26
N TYR A 298 -11.64 1.74 -43.44
CA TYR A 298 -10.21 1.79 -43.78
C TYR A 298 -9.72 3.19 -44.21
N ASN A 299 -10.63 4.15 -44.40
CA ASN A 299 -10.29 5.57 -44.54
C ASN A 299 -10.47 6.34 -43.22
N HIS A 300 -10.79 5.65 -42.11
CA HIS A 300 -10.88 6.19 -40.75
C HIS A 300 -11.85 7.38 -40.61
N ARG A 301 -13.00 7.32 -41.30
CA ARG A 301 -13.97 8.43 -41.39
C ARG A 301 -15.41 7.94 -41.59
N ILE A 302 -16.36 8.84 -41.43
CA ILE A 302 -17.76 8.67 -41.85
C ILE A 302 -18.00 9.56 -43.07
N GLN A 303 -18.74 9.09 -44.06
CA GLN A 303 -19.19 9.90 -45.21
C GLN A 303 -20.71 9.96 -45.30
N LEU A 304 -21.23 11.13 -45.68
CA LEU A 304 -22.66 11.38 -45.87
C LEU A 304 -22.96 11.57 -47.36
N PHE A 305 -24.01 10.89 -47.83
CA PHE A 305 -24.54 10.98 -49.18
C PHE A 305 -26.05 11.29 -49.17
N THR A 306 -26.59 11.81 -50.26
CA THR A 306 -28.04 11.80 -50.50
C THR A 306 -28.56 10.37 -50.69
N SER A 307 -29.87 10.17 -50.57
CA SER A 307 -30.55 8.91 -50.96
C SER A 307 -30.24 8.47 -52.40
N THR A 308 -29.95 9.41 -53.31
CA THR A 308 -29.55 9.17 -54.70
C THR A 308 -28.06 8.85 -54.88
N GLY A 309 -27.23 8.96 -53.83
CA GLY A 309 -25.80 8.63 -53.86
C GLY A 309 -24.86 9.79 -54.18
N VAL A 310 -25.33 11.05 -54.13
CA VAL A 310 -24.47 12.24 -54.27
C VAL A 310 -23.78 12.50 -52.94
N PHE A 311 -22.45 12.60 -52.94
CA PHE A 311 -21.67 12.95 -51.74
C PHE A 311 -22.05 14.34 -51.21
N LEU A 312 -22.13 14.47 -49.88
CA LEU A 312 -22.48 15.72 -49.18
C LEU A 312 -21.36 16.21 -48.25
N ARG A 313 -20.75 15.33 -47.44
CA ARG A 313 -19.62 15.67 -46.55
C ARG A 313 -18.89 14.45 -46.00
N THR A 314 -17.66 14.66 -45.56
CA THR A 314 -16.85 13.76 -44.73
C THR A 314 -16.89 14.22 -43.26
N MET A 315 -16.80 13.30 -42.31
CA MET A 315 -16.73 13.55 -40.86
C MET A 315 -15.66 12.64 -40.23
N GLY A 316 -14.82 13.21 -39.37
CA GLY A 316 -13.68 12.51 -38.76
C GLY A 316 -12.45 12.35 -39.67
N SER A 317 -11.34 11.93 -39.07
CA SER A 317 -10.03 11.76 -39.72
C SER A 317 -9.14 10.77 -38.95
N PRO A 318 -8.10 10.16 -39.55
CA PRO A 318 -7.30 9.12 -38.88
C PRO A 318 -6.55 9.65 -37.65
N GLY A 319 -6.86 9.14 -36.45
CA GLY A 319 -6.16 9.52 -35.21
C GLY A 319 -6.91 9.18 -33.92
N ALA A 320 -6.45 9.74 -32.79
CA ALA A 320 -6.98 9.44 -31.45
C ALA A 320 -7.38 10.70 -30.64
N GLY A 321 -7.23 11.90 -31.21
CA GLY A 321 -7.75 13.16 -30.70
C GLY A 321 -9.27 13.24 -30.70
N ASP A 322 -9.79 14.46 -30.56
CA ASP A 322 -11.23 14.74 -30.51
C ASP A 322 -11.83 14.79 -31.92
N GLY A 323 -12.77 13.89 -32.22
CA GLY A 323 -13.34 13.72 -33.56
C GLY A 323 -12.43 12.98 -34.56
N GLU A 324 -11.20 12.64 -34.19
CA GLU A 324 -10.38 11.67 -34.91
C GLU A 324 -10.90 10.23 -34.67
N LEU A 325 -10.65 9.29 -35.58
CA LEU A 325 -11.15 7.92 -35.51
C LEU A 325 -10.05 6.91 -35.91
N GLN A 326 -10.15 5.67 -35.44
CA GLN A 326 -9.31 4.54 -35.86
C GLN A 326 -10.16 3.28 -36.13
N TYR A 327 -10.25 2.91 -37.42
CA TYR A 327 -11.03 1.78 -37.92
C TYR A 327 -12.46 1.70 -37.34
N PRO A 328 -13.26 2.79 -37.41
CA PRO A 328 -14.63 2.79 -36.88
C PRO A 328 -15.45 1.68 -37.55
N LYS A 329 -16.42 1.11 -36.84
CA LYS A 329 -17.22 -0.03 -37.34
C LYS A 329 -18.69 0.24 -37.56
N GLY A 330 -19.41 0.74 -36.54
CA GLY A 330 -20.84 1.02 -36.61
C GLY A 330 -21.21 2.49 -36.39
N VAL A 331 -22.39 2.90 -36.87
CA VAL A 331 -22.93 4.26 -36.74
C VAL A 331 -24.44 4.28 -36.45
N ALA A 332 -24.86 5.09 -35.48
CA ALA A 332 -26.27 5.26 -35.12
C ALA A 332 -26.70 6.73 -35.06
N LEU A 333 -27.96 7.00 -35.40
CA LEU A 333 -28.51 8.35 -35.53
C LEU A 333 -29.65 8.57 -34.53
N ALA A 334 -29.46 9.49 -33.58
CA ALA A 334 -30.50 9.84 -32.62
C ALA A 334 -31.53 10.82 -33.21
N PRO A 335 -32.81 10.79 -32.77
CA PRO A 335 -33.81 11.79 -33.15
C PRO A 335 -33.38 13.24 -32.85
N SER A 336 -32.56 13.46 -31.82
CA SER A 336 -31.95 14.77 -31.51
C SER A 336 -31.08 15.32 -32.64
N GLY A 337 -30.48 14.44 -33.45
CA GLY A 337 -29.49 14.76 -34.47
C GLY A 337 -28.05 14.42 -34.10
N ASN A 338 -27.82 13.83 -32.92
CA ASN A 338 -26.51 13.28 -32.59
C ASN A 338 -26.24 12.00 -33.39
N ILE A 339 -25.00 11.87 -33.86
CA ILE A 339 -24.46 10.74 -34.61
C ILE A 339 -23.48 10.04 -33.69
N TYR A 340 -23.69 8.77 -33.37
CA TYR A 340 -22.81 7.99 -32.48
C TYR A 340 -22.02 7.00 -33.33
N VAL A 341 -20.70 6.96 -33.14
CA VAL A 341 -19.77 6.14 -33.93
C VAL A 341 -19.01 5.20 -32.99
N GLY A 342 -19.04 3.90 -33.27
CA GLY A 342 -18.16 2.93 -32.62
C GLY A 342 -16.74 3.10 -33.15
N ASP A 343 -15.88 3.79 -32.38
CA ASP A 343 -14.48 4.05 -32.72
C ASP A 343 -13.60 2.89 -32.22
N SER A 344 -13.62 1.81 -33.00
CA SER A 344 -13.38 0.46 -32.51
C SER A 344 -11.96 0.21 -32.03
N TYR A 345 -10.95 0.75 -32.72
CA TYR A 345 -9.55 0.54 -32.35
C TYR A 345 -9.10 1.47 -31.21
N ASN A 346 -9.66 2.69 -31.13
CA ASN A 346 -9.47 3.58 -29.99
C ASN A 346 -10.28 3.15 -28.74
N GLY A 347 -11.19 2.17 -28.88
CA GLY A 347 -11.94 1.58 -27.78
C GLY A 347 -12.91 2.56 -27.11
N ARG A 348 -13.69 3.31 -27.91
CA ARG A 348 -14.59 4.37 -27.41
C ARG A 348 -15.80 4.58 -28.32
N VAL A 349 -16.72 5.44 -27.87
CA VAL A 349 -17.81 5.97 -28.72
C VAL A 349 -17.63 7.48 -28.87
N ASP A 350 -17.52 7.94 -30.12
CA ASP A 350 -17.51 9.36 -30.47
C ASP A 350 -18.91 9.83 -30.90
N ILE A 351 -19.25 11.06 -30.53
CA ILE A 351 -20.51 11.73 -30.89
C ILE A 351 -20.21 12.91 -31.82
N PHE A 352 -20.88 12.96 -32.96
CA PHE A 352 -20.91 14.11 -33.85
C PHE A 352 -22.30 14.76 -33.89
N THR A 353 -22.37 16.03 -34.26
CA THR A 353 -23.63 16.77 -34.47
C THR A 353 -24.27 16.44 -35.82
N ARG A 354 -25.51 16.89 -36.06
CA ARG A 354 -26.18 16.80 -37.37
C ARG A 354 -25.45 17.58 -38.48
N THR A 355 -24.57 18.53 -38.16
CA THR A 355 -23.69 19.21 -39.12
C THR A 355 -22.39 18.46 -39.40
N GLY A 356 -21.99 17.53 -38.52
CA GLY A 356 -20.76 16.74 -38.64
C GLY A 356 -19.58 17.26 -37.79
N GLU A 357 -19.83 18.22 -36.91
CA GLU A 357 -18.87 18.69 -35.91
C GLU A 357 -18.75 17.66 -34.78
N PHE A 358 -17.56 17.50 -34.19
CA PHE A 358 -17.39 16.69 -32.98
C PHE A 358 -18.12 17.34 -31.79
N ALA A 359 -18.85 16.53 -31.03
CA ALA A 359 -19.66 17.00 -29.89
C ALA A 359 -19.11 16.50 -28.53
N ALA A 360 -18.80 15.21 -28.41
CA ALA A 360 -18.24 14.58 -27.21
C ALA A 360 -17.76 13.15 -27.51
N LYS A 361 -17.06 12.52 -26.57
CA LYS A 361 -16.73 11.08 -26.61
C LYS A 361 -16.81 10.46 -25.21
N TRP A 362 -17.00 9.14 -25.14
CA TRP A 362 -17.10 8.39 -23.89
C TRP A 362 -16.62 6.94 -24.03
N ALA A 363 -16.52 6.23 -22.90
CA ALA A 363 -15.99 4.86 -22.76
C ALA A 363 -14.50 4.63 -23.08
N SER A 364 -13.71 5.70 -23.27
CA SER A 364 -12.27 5.66 -23.51
C SER A 364 -11.44 5.25 -22.29
N ARG A 365 -10.30 4.58 -22.52
CA ARG A 365 -9.30 4.29 -21.49
C ARG A 365 -8.70 5.56 -20.85
N GLY A 366 -8.23 5.40 -19.61
CA GLY A 366 -7.78 6.49 -18.73
C GLY A 366 -6.71 7.38 -19.36
N SER A 367 -7.06 8.65 -19.57
CA SER A 367 -6.22 9.64 -20.25
C SER A 367 -6.42 11.08 -19.74
N GLY A 368 -7.42 11.32 -18.89
CA GLY A 368 -7.58 12.57 -18.14
C GLY A 368 -6.48 12.77 -17.07
N ASN A 369 -6.45 13.95 -16.46
CA ASN A 369 -5.60 14.21 -15.29
C ASN A 369 -6.13 13.42 -14.09
N GLY A 370 -5.26 12.64 -13.45
CA GLY A 370 -5.64 11.71 -12.38
C GLY A 370 -6.18 10.36 -12.84
N GLU A 371 -6.14 10.07 -14.15
CA GLU A 371 -6.31 8.73 -14.72
C GLU A 371 -4.95 8.22 -15.24
N PHE A 372 -4.76 6.91 -15.33
CA PHE A 372 -3.52 6.29 -15.84
C PHE A 372 -3.80 5.23 -16.92
N HIS A 373 -2.78 4.91 -17.70
CA HIS A 373 -2.72 3.72 -18.56
C HIS A 373 -1.33 3.07 -18.44
N LEU A 374 -1.30 1.89 -17.83
CA LEU A 374 -0.10 1.15 -17.41
C LEU A 374 0.91 2.00 -16.62
N PRO A 375 0.55 2.50 -15.41
CA PRO A 375 1.51 3.18 -14.56
C PRO A 375 2.61 2.20 -14.09
N ASN A 376 3.86 2.45 -14.47
CA ASN A 376 5.00 1.59 -14.11
C ASN A 376 5.76 2.15 -12.91
N GLY A 377 6.53 3.24 -13.09
CA GLY A 377 7.30 3.85 -12.01
C GLY A 377 6.47 4.74 -11.09
N VAL A 378 6.83 4.73 -9.81
CA VAL A 378 6.27 5.64 -8.78
C VAL A 378 7.40 6.11 -7.86
N ALA A 379 7.43 7.41 -7.52
CA ALA A 379 8.47 8.00 -6.68
C ALA A 379 7.93 9.12 -5.78
N LEU A 380 8.73 9.54 -4.79
CA LEU A 380 8.42 10.66 -3.90
C LEU A 380 9.38 11.83 -4.12
N ASP A 381 8.85 13.06 -4.10
CA ASP A 381 9.69 14.26 -3.98
C ASP A 381 9.98 14.63 -2.51
N GLY A 382 10.88 15.60 -2.30
CA GLY A 382 11.28 16.07 -0.97
C GLY A 382 10.16 16.74 -0.15
N SER A 383 8.96 16.93 -0.70
CA SER A 383 7.75 17.38 0.01
C SER A 383 6.74 16.26 0.27
N GLY A 384 7.03 15.02 -0.15
CA GLY A 384 6.11 13.89 -0.05
C GLY A 384 5.00 13.89 -1.10
N ASN A 385 5.18 14.59 -2.23
CA ASN A 385 4.31 14.43 -3.40
C ASN A 385 4.67 13.14 -4.12
N VAL A 386 3.66 12.43 -4.63
CA VAL A 386 3.81 11.20 -5.39
C VAL A 386 3.90 11.54 -6.87
N LEU A 387 4.96 11.08 -7.52
CA LEU A 387 5.20 11.19 -8.95
C LEU A 387 4.97 9.82 -9.59
N VAL A 388 4.27 9.78 -10.72
CA VAL A 388 3.85 8.55 -11.40
C VAL A 388 4.20 8.65 -12.87
N ALA A 389 4.94 7.68 -13.41
CA ALA A 389 5.06 7.51 -14.85
C ALA A 389 3.79 6.86 -15.39
N ASP A 390 3.12 7.57 -16.28
CA ASP A 390 1.87 7.15 -16.90
C ASP A 390 2.22 6.70 -18.33
N THR A 391 2.75 5.46 -18.40
CA THR A 391 3.68 5.02 -19.44
C THR A 391 3.07 5.04 -20.84
N GLU A 392 1.89 4.46 -21.04
CA GLU A 392 1.21 4.43 -22.35
C GLU A 392 0.65 5.82 -22.73
N ASN A 393 0.31 6.65 -21.73
CA ASN A 393 -0.02 8.05 -21.95
C ASN A 393 1.21 8.94 -22.19
N ASN A 394 2.42 8.37 -22.20
CA ASN A 394 3.69 9.03 -22.55
C ASN A 394 3.94 10.34 -21.78
N ARG A 395 3.63 10.33 -20.47
CA ARG A 395 3.72 11.49 -19.57
C ARG A 395 4.09 11.06 -18.14
N VAL A 396 4.45 12.03 -17.30
CA VAL A 396 4.54 11.85 -15.84
C VAL A 396 3.49 12.74 -15.18
N GLN A 397 2.78 12.21 -14.19
CA GLN A 397 1.81 12.97 -13.38
C GLN A 397 2.28 13.10 -11.93
N ALA A 398 1.94 14.21 -11.28
CA ALA A 398 2.29 14.50 -9.90
C ALA A 398 1.03 14.69 -9.04
N PHE A 399 1.07 14.17 -7.81
CA PHE A 399 -0.02 14.13 -6.85
C PHE A 399 0.48 14.49 -5.45
N THR A 400 -0.40 14.95 -4.57
CA THR A 400 -0.07 14.98 -3.13
C THR A 400 0.10 13.56 -2.59
N GLY A 401 0.73 13.41 -1.42
CA GLY A 401 0.73 12.15 -0.64
C GLY A 401 -0.66 11.66 -0.17
N ALA A 402 -1.75 12.25 -0.67
CA ALA A 402 -3.13 11.82 -0.47
C ALA A 402 -3.88 11.60 -1.81
N GLY A 403 -3.15 11.52 -2.94
CA GLY A 403 -3.72 11.20 -4.26
C GLY A 403 -4.39 12.36 -5.02
N ALA A 404 -4.33 13.60 -4.50
CA ALA A 404 -4.89 14.75 -5.21
C ALA A 404 -3.93 15.22 -6.33
N PHE A 405 -4.41 15.30 -7.57
CA PHE A 405 -3.62 15.72 -8.73
C PHE A 405 -3.07 17.15 -8.59
N LEU A 406 -1.82 17.35 -9.04
CA LEU A 406 -1.11 18.63 -8.99
C LEU A 406 -0.72 19.15 -10.38
N ARG A 407 -0.09 18.31 -11.22
CA ARG A 407 0.43 18.70 -12.54
C ARG A 407 0.79 17.50 -13.40
N THR A 408 0.95 17.74 -14.70
CA THR A 408 1.49 16.80 -15.70
C THR A 408 2.84 17.33 -16.22
N ILE A 409 3.75 16.43 -16.54
CA ILE A 409 5.13 16.69 -17.00
C ILE A 409 5.38 15.87 -18.28
N GLY A 410 6.01 16.48 -19.27
CA GLY A 410 6.28 15.86 -20.58
C GLY A 410 5.05 15.74 -21.48
N ARG A 411 5.26 15.12 -22.65
CA ARG A 411 4.25 14.70 -23.64
C ARG A 411 4.90 13.72 -24.61
N ILE A 412 4.10 12.98 -25.39
CA ILE A 412 4.64 12.04 -26.39
C ILE A 412 5.63 12.69 -27.37
N GLY A 413 6.75 12.01 -27.65
CA GLY A 413 7.69 12.34 -28.72
C GLY A 413 9.16 12.08 -28.38
N THR A 414 10.04 12.45 -29.32
CA THR A 414 11.49 12.19 -29.29
C THR A 414 12.35 13.43 -29.01
N GLY A 415 11.77 14.63 -29.07
CA GLY A 415 12.47 15.89 -28.81
C GLY A 415 12.73 16.13 -27.32
N ASN A 416 13.53 17.15 -27.01
CA ASN A 416 13.80 17.57 -25.62
C ASN A 416 12.49 17.95 -24.89
N GLY A 417 12.30 17.46 -23.67
CA GLY A 417 11.09 17.65 -22.88
C GLY A 417 9.88 16.85 -23.37
N GLN A 418 10.09 15.91 -24.30
CA GLN A 418 9.12 14.91 -24.73
C GLN A 418 9.54 13.55 -24.19
N LEU A 419 8.59 12.63 -24.08
CA LEU A 419 8.78 11.30 -23.51
C LEU A 419 8.23 10.24 -24.47
N HIS A 420 8.83 9.06 -24.47
CA HIS A 420 8.39 7.89 -25.21
C HIS A 420 8.57 6.66 -24.32
N PHE A 421 7.45 6.10 -23.87
CA PHE A 421 7.37 5.03 -22.88
C PHE A 421 8.15 5.34 -21.57
N PRO A 422 7.81 6.43 -20.85
CA PRO A 422 8.46 6.76 -19.58
C PRO A 422 8.14 5.68 -18.53
N ASN A 423 9.17 5.18 -17.84
CA ASN A 423 9.08 3.99 -17.01
C ASN A 423 9.35 4.30 -15.53
N GLY A 424 10.57 4.10 -15.02
CA GLY A 424 10.98 4.52 -13.68
C GLY A 424 11.36 6.00 -13.58
N LEU A 425 11.50 6.51 -12.36
CA LEU A 425 11.77 7.93 -12.10
C LEU A 425 12.27 8.20 -10.67
N ALA A 426 12.99 9.31 -10.50
CA ALA A 426 13.37 9.84 -9.19
C ALA A 426 13.12 11.34 -9.07
N ALA A 427 13.15 11.84 -7.84
CA ALA A 427 13.18 13.28 -7.55
C ALA A 427 14.33 13.62 -6.60
N SER A 428 14.98 14.76 -6.85
CA SER A 428 15.98 15.31 -5.94
C SER A 428 15.35 15.99 -4.73
N GLY A 429 16.14 16.21 -3.67
CA GLY A 429 15.73 17.04 -2.52
C GLY A 429 15.41 18.50 -2.88
N SER A 430 15.77 18.96 -4.08
CA SER A 430 15.36 20.26 -4.65
C SER A 430 14.09 20.19 -5.51
N GLY A 431 13.48 19.01 -5.65
CA GLY A 431 12.25 18.77 -6.42
C GLY A 431 12.44 18.59 -7.93
N ASN A 432 13.66 18.56 -8.46
CA ASN A 432 13.88 18.24 -9.88
C ASN A 432 13.53 16.77 -10.11
N VAL A 433 12.81 16.47 -11.18
CA VAL A 433 12.36 15.13 -11.55
C VAL A 433 13.27 14.56 -12.64
N PHE A 434 13.65 13.30 -12.51
CA PHE A 434 14.47 12.53 -13.44
C PHE A 434 13.62 11.37 -13.96
N VAL A 435 13.44 11.25 -15.27
CA VAL A 435 12.52 10.28 -15.88
C VAL A 435 13.30 9.34 -16.80
N ALA A 436 13.13 8.03 -16.62
CA ALA A 436 13.67 7.03 -17.54
C ALA A 436 12.82 6.98 -18.81
N ASP A 437 13.35 7.56 -19.89
CA ASP A 437 12.67 7.77 -21.16
C ASP A 437 12.97 6.58 -22.09
N SER A 438 12.36 5.43 -21.79
CA SER A 438 12.86 4.11 -22.17
C SER A 438 12.95 3.85 -23.68
N PHE A 439 12.06 4.43 -24.49
CA PHE A 439 12.09 4.28 -25.96
C PHE A 439 12.78 5.45 -26.68
N ASN A 440 13.40 6.37 -25.93
CA ASN A 440 14.31 7.41 -26.42
C ASN A 440 15.77 7.23 -25.94
N ASP A 441 16.06 6.12 -25.25
CA ASP A 441 17.40 5.74 -24.75
C ASP A 441 18.13 6.84 -23.93
N ARG A 442 17.39 7.55 -23.07
CA ARG A 442 17.91 8.68 -22.27
C ARG A 442 17.24 8.80 -20.90
N ILE A 443 17.80 9.65 -20.04
CA ILE A 443 17.10 10.23 -18.89
C ILE A 443 16.74 11.68 -19.21
N GLU A 444 15.46 12.05 -19.07
CA GLU A 444 15.00 13.43 -19.17
C GLU A 444 14.90 14.06 -17.78
N VAL A 445 15.40 15.29 -17.61
CA VAL A 445 15.41 16.01 -16.33
C VAL A 445 14.52 17.26 -16.40
N PHE A 446 13.61 17.39 -15.44
CA PHE A 446 12.64 18.49 -15.33
C PHE A 446 12.77 19.22 -13.99
N SER A 447 12.33 20.48 -13.97
CA SER A 447 12.21 21.30 -12.76
C SER A 447 11.08 20.82 -11.84
N PRO A 448 10.97 21.35 -10.60
CA PRO A 448 9.81 21.07 -9.75
C PRO A 448 8.48 21.55 -10.35
N SER A 449 8.52 22.53 -11.26
CA SER A 449 7.37 23.02 -12.02
C SER A 449 7.08 22.23 -13.32
N GLY A 450 7.88 21.21 -13.66
CA GLY A 450 7.71 20.39 -14.87
C GLY A 450 8.33 20.96 -16.15
N ALA A 451 9.14 22.03 -16.06
CA ALA A 451 9.88 22.56 -17.20
C ALA A 451 11.13 21.72 -17.49
N PHE A 452 11.39 21.37 -18.76
CA PHE A 452 12.59 20.64 -19.16
C PHE A 452 13.88 21.42 -18.81
N LEU A 453 14.90 20.70 -18.33
CA LEU A 453 16.20 21.24 -17.93
C LEU A 453 17.37 20.68 -18.76
N ARG A 454 17.40 19.36 -19.00
CA ARG A 454 18.42 18.66 -19.81
C ARG A 454 18.08 17.19 -20.03
N SER A 455 18.65 16.61 -21.07
CA SER A 455 18.74 15.16 -21.30
C SER A 455 20.08 14.64 -20.75
N ILE A 456 20.15 13.36 -20.36
CA ILE A 456 21.35 12.68 -19.86
C ILE A 456 21.48 11.29 -20.51
N GLY A 457 22.71 10.91 -20.85
CA GLY A 457 23.02 9.69 -21.61
C GLY A 457 22.95 9.89 -23.13
N SER A 458 23.18 8.80 -23.87
CA SER A 458 23.01 8.72 -25.32
C SER A 458 22.81 7.26 -25.73
N ALA A 459 22.06 6.99 -26.79
CA ALA A 459 21.78 5.63 -27.25
C ALA A 459 23.06 4.83 -27.56
N GLY A 460 23.17 3.59 -27.04
CA GLY A 460 24.25 2.66 -27.38
C GLY A 460 24.65 1.71 -26.24
N THR A 461 25.85 1.13 -26.38
CA THR A 461 26.34 0.06 -25.49
C THR A 461 27.66 0.37 -24.80
N GLY A 462 28.40 1.38 -25.25
CA GLY A 462 29.63 1.88 -24.62
C GLY A 462 29.38 2.52 -23.25
N ALA A 463 30.44 2.75 -22.47
CA ALA A 463 30.32 3.28 -21.11
C ALA A 463 29.65 4.67 -21.08
N GLY A 464 28.59 4.82 -20.27
CA GLY A 464 27.76 6.03 -20.22
C GLY A 464 26.74 6.16 -21.35
N GLN A 465 26.66 5.18 -22.27
CA GLN A 465 25.56 5.03 -23.22
C GLN A 465 24.44 4.18 -22.60
N LEU A 466 23.20 4.47 -22.98
CA LEU A 466 22.00 3.82 -22.48
C LEU A 466 21.31 3.03 -23.61
N LEU A 467 20.65 1.93 -23.25
CA LEU A 467 19.76 1.17 -24.12
C LEU A 467 18.60 0.66 -23.25
N HIS A 468 17.40 1.14 -23.55
CA HIS A 468 16.19 0.99 -22.75
C HIS A 468 16.42 1.24 -21.26
N PRO A 469 16.75 2.49 -20.86
CA PRO A 469 16.82 2.82 -19.45
C PRO A 469 15.45 2.64 -18.81
N THR A 470 15.35 1.77 -17.81
CA THR A 470 14.07 1.39 -17.18
C THR A 470 13.77 2.18 -15.92
N ASP A 471 14.79 2.65 -15.20
CA ASP A 471 14.61 3.41 -13.94
C ASP A 471 15.87 4.23 -13.59
N ALA A 472 15.77 5.16 -12.65
CA ALA A 472 16.89 5.90 -12.09
C ALA A 472 16.66 6.34 -10.63
N ALA A 473 17.69 6.25 -9.79
CA ALA A 473 17.71 6.76 -8.42
C ALA A 473 18.86 7.74 -8.17
N LEU A 474 18.85 8.42 -7.01
CA LEU A 474 19.84 9.45 -6.65
C LEU A 474 20.60 9.09 -5.37
N ASP A 475 21.91 9.38 -5.33
CA ASP A 475 22.71 9.33 -4.10
C ASP A 475 22.66 10.65 -3.31
N ALA A 476 23.17 10.63 -2.07
CA ALA A 476 23.20 11.80 -1.19
C ALA A 476 24.13 12.95 -1.68
N GLY A 477 24.98 12.70 -2.68
CA GLY A 477 25.77 13.70 -3.39
C GLY A 477 25.10 14.26 -4.65
N GLY A 478 23.92 13.73 -5.02
CA GLY A 478 23.21 14.08 -6.24
C GLY A 478 23.75 13.39 -7.51
N ASN A 479 24.48 12.29 -7.37
CA ASN A 479 24.78 11.41 -8.51
C ASN A 479 23.54 10.58 -8.88
N ILE A 480 23.40 10.25 -10.16
CA ILE A 480 22.24 9.59 -10.76
C ILE A 480 22.65 8.17 -11.13
N HIS A 481 22.00 7.19 -10.55
CA HIS A 481 22.20 5.76 -10.79
C HIS A 481 21.08 5.27 -11.70
N VAL A 482 21.38 5.00 -12.97
CA VAL A 482 20.43 4.65 -14.03
C VAL A 482 20.46 3.16 -14.33
N VAL A 483 19.31 2.49 -14.27
CA VAL A 483 19.19 1.11 -14.75
C VAL A 483 19.24 1.10 -16.27
N ASN A 484 20.25 0.43 -16.82
CA ASN A 484 20.52 0.35 -18.26
C ASN A 484 20.17 -1.07 -18.73
N ASN A 485 18.86 -1.38 -18.83
CA ASN A 485 18.31 -2.73 -18.94
C ASN A 485 18.90 -3.50 -20.12
N GLY A 486 18.90 -2.92 -21.32
CA GLY A 486 19.42 -3.55 -22.54
C GLY A 486 20.93 -3.85 -22.48
N ASN A 487 21.67 -3.12 -21.64
CA ASN A 487 23.09 -3.34 -21.38
C ASN A 487 23.38 -4.17 -20.11
N ASN A 488 22.36 -4.62 -19.37
CA ASN A 488 22.45 -5.45 -18.17
C ASN A 488 23.41 -4.88 -17.09
N ARG A 489 23.34 -3.55 -16.86
CA ARG A 489 24.16 -2.84 -15.87
C ARG A 489 23.45 -1.61 -15.29
N ILE A 490 24.01 -1.02 -14.24
CA ILE A 490 23.67 0.33 -13.78
C ILE A 490 24.74 1.30 -14.28
N GLU A 491 24.35 2.46 -14.79
CA GLU A 491 25.27 3.55 -15.14
C GLU A 491 25.15 4.70 -14.14
N VAL A 492 26.28 5.18 -13.62
CA VAL A 492 26.32 6.29 -12.67
C VAL A 492 26.79 7.56 -13.38
N PHE A 493 26.02 8.63 -13.25
CA PHE A 493 26.32 9.98 -13.73
C PHE A 493 26.36 10.97 -12.56
N THR A 494 27.03 12.11 -12.72
CA THR A 494 26.85 13.25 -11.80
C THR A 494 25.49 13.93 -12.02
N GLY A 495 25.01 14.74 -11.09
CA GLY A 495 23.80 15.57 -11.27
C GLY A 495 23.86 16.60 -12.42
N ALA A 496 25.04 16.76 -13.04
CA ALA A 496 25.25 17.53 -14.27
C ALA A 496 25.13 16.68 -15.55
N GLY A 497 25.00 15.35 -15.44
CA GLY A 497 24.92 14.41 -16.57
C GLY A 497 26.25 13.83 -17.05
N VAL A 498 27.37 14.10 -16.37
CA VAL A 498 28.69 13.55 -16.74
C VAL A 498 28.82 12.12 -16.21
N PHE A 499 29.16 11.17 -17.06
CA PHE A 499 29.37 9.76 -16.68
C PHE A 499 30.51 9.58 -15.67
N VAL A 500 30.35 8.63 -14.74
CA VAL A 500 31.26 8.37 -13.61
C VAL A 500 31.77 6.92 -13.58
N ARG A 501 30.86 5.93 -13.58
CA ARG A 501 31.19 4.49 -13.53
C ARG A 501 29.99 3.63 -13.91
N SER A 502 30.24 2.38 -14.29
CA SER A 502 29.22 1.33 -14.37
C SER A 502 29.22 0.47 -13.10
N ILE A 503 28.08 -0.16 -12.76
CA ILE A 503 27.96 -1.16 -11.69
C ILE A 503 27.27 -2.41 -12.26
N GLY A 504 27.80 -3.59 -11.91
CA GLY A 504 27.31 -4.87 -12.41
C GLY A 504 27.85 -5.25 -13.79
N SER A 505 27.51 -6.46 -14.25
CA SER A 505 27.84 -7.00 -15.58
C SER A 505 26.82 -8.07 -15.99
N SER A 506 26.68 -8.37 -17.28
CA SER A 506 25.67 -9.35 -17.74
C SER A 506 25.92 -10.77 -17.20
N GLY A 507 24.90 -11.43 -16.64
CA GLY A 507 24.95 -12.82 -16.20
C GLY A 507 24.03 -13.16 -15.02
N SER A 508 24.35 -14.26 -14.33
CA SER A 508 23.56 -14.79 -13.21
C SER A 508 24.36 -15.10 -11.93
N GLY A 509 25.67 -14.87 -11.93
CA GLY A 509 26.51 -14.92 -10.73
C GLY A 509 26.27 -13.76 -9.75
N GLU A 510 27.02 -13.76 -8.64
CA GLU A 510 27.06 -12.63 -7.70
C GLU A 510 27.61 -11.37 -8.40
N GLY A 511 26.97 -10.22 -8.18
CA GLY A 511 27.29 -8.98 -8.89
C GLY A 511 26.99 -8.97 -10.39
N GLN A 512 26.40 -10.03 -10.96
CA GLN A 512 25.93 -10.07 -12.35
C GLN A 512 24.42 -9.86 -12.46
N LEU A 513 23.96 -9.19 -13.53
CA LEU A 513 22.58 -8.79 -13.72
C LEU A 513 22.01 -9.37 -15.04
N SER A 514 20.72 -9.65 -15.06
CA SER A 514 19.97 -10.13 -16.22
C SER A 514 18.64 -9.39 -16.31
N GLY A 515 18.49 -8.54 -17.32
CA GLY A 515 17.36 -7.63 -17.49
C GLY A 515 16.98 -6.86 -16.23
N PRO A 516 17.92 -6.14 -15.56
CA PRO A 516 17.61 -5.39 -14.35
C PRO A 516 16.60 -4.28 -14.65
N PHE A 517 15.67 -3.99 -13.74
CA PHE A 517 14.54 -3.10 -14.04
C PHE A 517 14.48 -1.85 -13.14
N GLY A 518 14.33 -1.97 -11.82
CA GLY A 518 14.36 -0.86 -10.84
C GLY A 518 15.62 -0.78 -9.96
N VAL A 519 15.88 0.39 -9.36
CA VAL A 519 17.04 0.65 -8.48
C VAL A 519 16.71 1.61 -7.33
N ALA A 520 17.22 1.34 -6.14
CA ALA A 520 17.19 2.28 -5.01
C ALA A 520 18.52 2.35 -4.26
N LEU A 521 18.67 3.38 -3.42
CA LEU A 521 19.83 3.56 -2.56
C LEU A 521 19.42 3.72 -1.09
N ASP A 522 20.20 3.15 -0.17
CA ASP A 522 20.05 3.41 1.27
C ASP A 522 20.82 4.67 1.72
N ARG A 523 20.59 5.09 2.98
CA ARG A 523 21.28 6.24 3.60
C ARG A 523 22.81 6.08 3.74
N SER A 524 23.36 4.89 3.53
CA SER A 524 24.80 4.61 3.49
C SER A 524 25.38 4.69 2.07
N GLY A 525 24.53 4.88 1.06
CA GLY A 525 24.90 4.82 -0.36
C GLY A 525 25.07 3.41 -0.90
N ASN A 526 24.47 2.38 -0.28
CA ASN A 526 24.41 1.05 -0.88
C ASN A 526 23.32 1.04 -1.96
N VAL A 527 23.63 0.45 -3.13
CA VAL A 527 22.75 0.39 -4.31
C VAL A 527 22.06 -0.97 -4.35
N TYR A 528 20.72 -0.97 -4.37
CA TYR A 528 19.86 -2.13 -4.45
C TYR A 528 19.29 -2.20 -5.86
N VAL A 529 19.47 -3.30 -6.57
CA VAL A 529 19.05 -3.48 -7.97
C VAL A 529 18.08 -4.64 -8.08
N ALA A 530 16.91 -4.41 -8.66
CA ALA A 530 15.99 -5.47 -9.04
C ALA A 530 16.54 -6.23 -10.25
N ASP A 531 17.12 -7.41 -10.00
CA ASP A 531 17.75 -8.29 -10.98
C ASP A 531 16.68 -9.23 -11.55
N THR A 532 15.73 -8.63 -12.28
CA THR A 532 14.42 -9.19 -12.63
C THR A 532 14.50 -10.51 -13.39
N GLY A 533 15.42 -10.64 -14.35
CA GLY A 533 15.63 -11.88 -15.11
C GLY A 533 16.17 -13.04 -14.26
N ASN A 534 16.93 -12.73 -13.20
CA ASN A 534 17.43 -13.71 -12.23
C ASN A 534 16.48 -13.90 -11.01
N SER A 535 15.34 -13.21 -10.97
CA SER A 535 14.33 -13.27 -9.89
C SER A 535 14.88 -13.00 -8.47
N ARG A 536 15.68 -11.94 -8.31
CA ARG A 536 16.34 -11.59 -7.03
C ARG A 536 16.62 -10.07 -6.94
N ILE A 537 17.07 -9.61 -5.76
CA ILE A 537 17.69 -8.28 -5.60
C ILE A 537 19.20 -8.45 -5.42
N GLN A 538 20.02 -7.69 -6.13
CA GLN A 538 21.48 -7.60 -5.89
C GLN A 538 21.82 -6.29 -5.17
N VAL A 539 22.68 -6.35 -4.16
CA VAL A 539 23.09 -5.19 -3.36
C VAL A 539 24.58 -4.93 -3.55
N PHE A 540 24.93 -3.67 -3.79
CA PHE A 540 26.30 -3.19 -4.01
C PHE A 540 26.60 -2.00 -3.08
N THR A 541 27.87 -1.70 -2.86
CA THR A 541 28.31 -0.38 -2.39
C THR A 541 28.10 0.67 -3.48
N GLY A 542 28.00 1.95 -3.13
CA GLY A 542 27.95 3.05 -4.12
C GLY A 542 29.16 3.10 -5.05
N ALA A 543 30.31 2.56 -4.62
CA ALA A 543 31.50 2.38 -5.46
C ALA A 543 31.39 1.26 -6.50
N GLY A 544 30.37 0.39 -6.42
CA GLY A 544 30.09 -0.69 -7.36
C GLY A 544 30.54 -2.09 -6.93
N ALA A 545 31.14 -2.25 -5.75
CA ALA A 545 31.50 -3.57 -5.22
C ALA A 545 30.26 -4.29 -4.67
N PHE A 546 30.04 -5.55 -5.06
CA PHE A 546 28.95 -6.41 -4.58
C PHE A 546 29.01 -6.64 -3.05
N LEU A 547 27.84 -6.79 -2.41
CA LEU A 547 27.69 -6.97 -0.96
C LEU A 547 26.86 -8.19 -0.55
N ARG A 548 25.71 -8.44 -1.19
CA ARG A 548 24.78 -9.57 -0.93
C ARG A 548 23.63 -9.63 -1.93
N THR A 549 22.94 -10.76 -1.94
CA THR A 549 21.73 -11.01 -2.72
C THR A 549 20.53 -11.20 -1.79
N LEU A 550 19.36 -10.64 -2.13
CA LEU A 550 18.08 -10.87 -1.44
C LEU A 550 17.18 -11.74 -2.31
N GLY A 551 16.37 -12.62 -1.71
CA GLY A 551 15.50 -13.55 -2.43
C GLY A 551 16.23 -14.65 -3.23
N ASN A 552 17.45 -15.03 -2.82
CA ASN A 552 18.36 -15.91 -3.57
C ASN A 552 17.97 -17.41 -3.62
N SER A 553 16.67 -17.73 -3.76
CA SER A 553 16.15 -19.10 -3.88
C SER A 553 15.82 -19.51 -5.32
N GLY A 554 16.01 -18.61 -6.28
CA GLY A 554 15.38 -18.71 -7.61
C GLY A 554 13.88 -18.38 -7.56
N PRO A 555 13.21 -18.39 -8.73
CA PRO A 555 11.80 -17.98 -8.86
C PRO A 555 10.88 -18.85 -8.00
N GLY A 556 10.14 -18.22 -7.08
CA GLY A 556 9.21 -18.89 -6.18
C GLY A 556 8.28 -17.93 -5.45
N SER A 557 7.29 -18.46 -4.74
CA SER A 557 6.22 -17.71 -4.07
C SER A 557 6.18 -17.88 -2.55
N GLY A 558 7.09 -18.67 -1.96
CA GLY A 558 7.23 -18.77 -0.51
C GLY A 558 7.67 -17.46 0.15
N SER A 559 7.66 -17.43 1.47
CA SER A 559 8.09 -16.28 2.27
C SER A 559 9.54 -15.90 1.95
N GLY A 560 9.76 -14.65 1.56
CA GLY A 560 11.08 -14.14 1.15
C GLY A 560 11.61 -14.66 -0.19
N GLN A 561 10.83 -15.43 -0.94
CA GLN A 561 11.12 -15.77 -2.35
C GLN A 561 10.61 -14.66 -3.27
N LEU A 562 11.22 -14.51 -4.44
CA LEU A 562 10.86 -13.51 -5.45
C LEU A 562 10.66 -14.20 -6.81
N ASN A 563 9.88 -13.58 -7.69
CA ASN A 563 9.56 -14.08 -9.03
C ASN A 563 9.43 -12.89 -10.01
N ARG A 564 10.50 -12.64 -10.77
CA ARG A 564 10.69 -11.43 -11.60
C ARG A 564 10.30 -10.14 -10.87
N PRO A 565 11.01 -9.75 -9.79
CA PRO A 565 10.76 -8.48 -9.13
C PRO A 565 11.11 -7.34 -10.07
N ALA A 566 10.19 -6.39 -10.30
CA ALA A 566 10.45 -5.25 -11.17
C ALA A 566 11.19 -4.13 -10.45
N ASP A 567 10.80 -3.78 -9.22
CA ASP A 567 11.32 -2.60 -8.52
C ASP A 567 11.63 -2.85 -7.04
N VAL A 568 12.43 -1.96 -6.47
CA VAL A 568 12.93 -2.01 -5.09
C VAL A 568 13.06 -0.61 -4.49
N ALA A 569 12.54 -0.40 -3.28
CA ALA A 569 12.69 0.84 -2.52
C ALA A 569 13.25 0.57 -1.12
N VAL A 570 13.92 1.57 -0.52
CA VAL A 570 14.53 1.44 0.82
C VAL A 570 14.13 2.60 1.71
N ASP A 571 13.59 2.31 2.89
CA ASP A 571 13.21 3.35 3.85
C ASP A 571 14.38 3.83 4.73
N GLY A 572 14.12 4.87 5.51
CA GLY A 572 15.10 5.48 6.40
C GLY A 572 15.60 4.59 7.55
N SER A 573 14.90 3.49 7.87
CA SER A 573 15.35 2.49 8.84
C SER A 573 16.33 1.50 8.21
N GLY A 574 16.16 1.26 6.91
CA GLY A 574 16.83 0.21 6.14
C GLY A 574 15.95 -1.01 5.91
N ASN A 575 14.62 -0.88 5.92
CA ASN A 575 13.74 -1.90 5.35
C ASN A 575 13.73 -1.74 3.81
N VAL A 576 13.77 -2.87 3.10
CA VAL A 576 13.87 -2.98 1.65
C VAL A 576 12.58 -3.59 1.12
N TYR A 577 11.78 -2.80 0.41
CA TYR A 577 10.48 -3.16 -0.15
C TYR A 577 10.67 -3.54 -1.61
N VAL A 578 10.09 -4.66 -2.05
CA VAL A 578 10.30 -5.22 -3.39
C VAL A 578 8.95 -5.46 -4.05
N ALA A 579 8.75 -4.94 -5.26
CA ALA A 579 7.60 -5.24 -6.09
C ALA A 579 7.79 -6.64 -6.73
N ASP A 580 7.18 -7.65 -6.14
CA ASP A 580 7.32 -9.07 -6.52
C ASP A 580 6.32 -9.42 -7.62
N THR A 581 6.59 -8.87 -8.81
CA THR A 581 5.61 -8.59 -9.87
C THR A 581 4.80 -9.81 -10.33
N LEU A 582 5.43 -10.96 -10.63
CA LEU A 582 4.66 -12.14 -11.06
C LEU A 582 3.92 -12.85 -9.92
N ASN A 583 4.32 -12.64 -8.68
CA ASN A 583 3.58 -13.13 -7.50
C ASN A 583 2.44 -12.18 -7.09
N ASN A 584 2.39 -10.97 -7.66
CA ASN A 584 1.37 -9.94 -7.41
C ASN A 584 1.31 -9.51 -5.92
N ARG A 585 2.47 -9.22 -5.33
CA ARG A 585 2.62 -8.81 -3.92
C ARG A 585 3.80 -7.85 -3.72
N ILE A 586 3.91 -7.25 -2.55
CA ILE A 586 5.12 -6.58 -2.06
C ILE A 586 5.81 -7.47 -1.02
N VAL A 587 7.12 -7.66 -1.14
CA VAL A 587 7.95 -8.43 -0.19
C VAL A 587 8.92 -7.49 0.50
N VAL A 588 9.10 -7.63 1.82
CA VAL A 588 9.99 -6.77 2.63
C VAL A 588 11.11 -7.56 3.27
N PHE A 589 12.32 -7.02 3.16
CA PHE A 589 13.53 -7.50 3.83
C PHE A 589 14.14 -6.41 4.72
N SER A 590 15.00 -6.79 5.66
CA SER A 590 15.95 -5.87 6.29
C SER A 590 17.13 -5.57 5.35
N SER A 591 17.93 -4.54 5.66
CA SER A 591 19.21 -4.24 5.00
C SER A 591 20.25 -5.37 5.09
N THR A 592 20.06 -6.34 5.99
CA THR A 592 20.86 -7.57 6.08
C THR A 592 20.31 -8.73 5.22
N GLY A 593 19.14 -8.56 4.60
CA GLY A 593 18.47 -9.57 3.78
C GLY A 593 17.55 -10.53 4.54
N THR A 594 17.21 -10.22 5.80
CA THR A 594 16.25 -11.01 6.58
C THR A 594 14.84 -10.65 6.14
N PHE A 595 14.05 -11.62 5.69
CA PHE A 595 12.63 -11.42 5.38
C PHE A 595 11.86 -10.92 6.61
N LEU A 596 11.06 -9.86 6.44
CA LEU A 596 10.26 -9.22 7.49
C LEU A 596 8.75 -9.44 7.31
N GLY A 597 8.30 -9.64 6.08
CA GLY A 597 6.91 -9.91 5.74
C GLY A 597 6.65 -9.71 4.24
N ASP A 598 5.47 -10.14 3.79
CA ASP A 598 4.95 -9.83 2.45
C ASP A 598 3.43 -9.58 2.53
N TRP A 599 2.90 -8.75 1.63
CA TRP A 599 1.47 -8.49 1.52
C TRP A 599 0.99 -8.37 0.08
N GLY A 600 -0.27 -8.77 -0.12
CA GLY A 600 -0.98 -8.69 -1.38
C GLY A 600 -1.12 -10.01 -2.12
N SER A 601 -1.97 -9.99 -3.14
CA SER A 601 -2.32 -11.15 -3.96
C SER A 601 -2.84 -10.71 -5.32
N SER A 602 -2.91 -11.62 -6.31
CA SER A 602 -3.48 -11.29 -7.61
C SER A 602 -4.97 -10.94 -7.48
N GLY A 603 -5.34 -9.72 -7.88
CA GLY A 603 -6.70 -9.22 -7.65
C GLY A 603 -6.84 -7.73 -7.97
N ASP A 604 -7.98 -7.19 -7.59
CA ASP A 604 -8.45 -5.85 -7.97
C ASP A 604 -9.12 -5.08 -6.80
N GLY A 605 -9.34 -5.75 -5.66
CA GLY A 605 -9.70 -5.10 -4.41
C GLY A 605 -8.52 -4.34 -3.76
N PRO A 606 -8.78 -3.62 -2.66
CA PRO A 606 -7.74 -3.00 -1.83
C PRO A 606 -6.70 -4.01 -1.35
N GLY A 607 -5.41 -3.70 -1.51
CA GLY A 607 -4.30 -4.58 -1.18
C GLY A 607 -4.09 -5.75 -2.15
N GLN A 608 -4.84 -5.83 -3.23
CA GLN A 608 -4.60 -6.79 -4.31
C GLN A 608 -3.97 -6.08 -5.52
N PHE A 609 -3.17 -6.80 -6.31
CA PHE A 609 -2.38 -6.22 -7.40
C PHE A 609 -2.47 -7.03 -8.70
N ARG A 610 -2.11 -6.42 -9.83
CA ARG A 610 -1.91 -7.07 -11.13
C ARG A 610 -0.62 -6.59 -11.78
N ALA A 611 0.42 -7.41 -11.64
CA ALA A 611 1.81 -7.09 -11.96
C ALA A 611 2.24 -5.73 -11.38
N PRO A 612 2.34 -5.59 -10.04
CA PRO A 612 2.87 -4.38 -9.43
C PRO A 612 4.30 -4.16 -9.94
N ALA A 613 4.53 -3.05 -10.63
CA ALA A 613 5.81 -2.74 -11.25
C ALA A 613 6.68 -1.90 -10.31
N GLY A 614 6.31 -0.64 -10.09
CA GLY A 614 7.03 0.28 -9.21
C GLY A 614 6.59 0.23 -7.75
N VAL A 615 7.53 0.51 -6.84
CA VAL A 615 7.27 0.69 -5.40
C VAL A 615 8.13 1.83 -4.86
N THR A 616 7.56 2.67 -3.99
CA THR A 616 8.31 3.72 -3.29
C THR A 616 7.86 3.84 -1.84
N VAL A 617 8.72 4.33 -0.96
CA VAL A 617 8.46 4.43 0.48
C VAL A 617 8.98 5.76 1.03
N ASP A 618 8.27 6.33 1.99
CA ASP A 618 8.72 7.58 2.63
C ASP A 618 9.99 7.40 3.48
N ALA A 619 10.66 8.52 3.77
CA ALA A 619 11.93 8.53 4.50
C ALA A 619 11.83 8.12 5.99
N MET A 620 10.63 7.86 6.52
CA MET A 620 10.39 7.30 7.85
C MET A 620 10.02 5.81 7.79
N GLY A 621 9.58 5.32 6.63
CA GLY A 621 9.02 3.98 6.43
C GLY A 621 7.54 3.87 6.78
N THR A 622 6.80 4.98 6.88
CA THR A 622 5.41 4.94 7.38
C THR A 622 4.36 4.74 6.29
N ARG A 623 4.64 5.18 5.07
CA ARG A 623 3.81 4.97 3.87
C ARG A 623 4.62 4.36 2.74
N VAL A 624 4.05 3.31 2.14
CA VAL A 624 4.53 2.69 0.90
C VAL A 624 3.49 2.97 -0.18
N TYR A 625 3.93 3.36 -1.37
CA TYR A 625 3.08 3.54 -2.55
C TYR A 625 3.50 2.52 -3.62
N VAL A 626 2.51 1.88 -4.24
CA VAL A 626 2.70 0.80 -5.22
C VAL A 626 2.00 1.18 -6.52
N ALA A 627 2.72 1.08 -7.64
CA ALA A 627 2.15 1.19 -8.96
C ALA A 627 1.56 -0.16 -9.37
N ASP A 628 0.23 -0.23 -9.40
CA ASP A 628 -0.55 -1.43 -9.64
C ASP A 628 -0.94 -1.48 -11.13
N THR A 629 0.03 -1.84 -11.95
CA THR A 629 0.14 -1.46 -13.37
C THR A 629 -1.05 -1.89 -14.22
N TYR A 630 -1.47 -3.16 -14.18
CA TYR A 630 -2.62 -3.61 -14.98
C TYR A 630 -3.98 -3.28 -14.35
N ASN A 631 -4.03 -2.79 -13.11
CA ASN A 631 -5.21 -2.17 -12.51
C ASN A 631 -5.26 -0.64 -12.74
N ASN A 632 -4.29 -0.07 -13.46
CA ASN A 632 -4.19 1.36 -13.81
C ASN A 632 -4.29 2.32 -12.61
N ARG A 633 -3.72 1.94 -11.45
CA ARG A 633 -3.86 2.71 -10.20
C ARG A 633 -2.56 2.79 -9.38
N ILE A 634 -2.52 3.75 -8.47
CA ILE A 634 -1.58 3.74 -7.34
C ILE A 634 -2.36 3.37 -6.07
N GLN A 635 -1.80 2.45 -5.28
CA GLN A 635 -2.29 2.14 -3.92
C GLN A 635 -1.27 2.55 -2.87
N ALA A 636 -1.74 3.00 -1.70
CA ALA A 636 -0.93 3.40 -0.55
C ALA A 636 -1.17 2.46 0.65
N PHE A 637 -0.10 2.15 1.37
CA PHE A 637 -0.08 1.18 2.48
C PHE A 637 0.69 1.70 3.69
N VAL A 638 0.41 1.14 4.87
CA VAL A 638 1.25 1.27 6.07
C VAL A 638 2.58 0.54 5.83
N GLY A 639 3.71 1.20 6.08
CA GLY A 639 5.04 0.59 5.99
C GLY A 639 5.57 0.01 7.31
N TYR A 640 6.79 -0.56 7.27
CA TYR A 640 7.47 -1.20 8.40
C TYR A 640 8.38 -0.23 9.21
N GLY A 641 8.25 1.07 8.98
CA GLY A 641 8.98 2.12 9.68
C GLY A 641 8.48 2.37 11.10
N ALA A 642 9.39 2.75 12.00
CA ALA A 642 9.01 3.10 13.37
C ALA A 642 8.29 4.46 13.41
N THR A 643 7.20 4.54 14.18
CA THR A 643 6.43 5.77 14.42
C THR A 643 6.73 6.38 15.78
N HIS A 644 7.06 5.55 16.78
CA HIS A 644 7.27 5.96 18.16
C HIS A 644 8.19 4.99 18.93
N PHE A 645 8.50 5.31 20.19
CA PHE A 645 9.18 4.39 21.10
C PHE A 645 8.28 3.95 22.26
N ALA A 646 8.33 2.67 22.60
CA ALA A 646 7.92 2.19 23.92
C ALA A 646 9.12 2.17 24.87
N LEU A 647 8.96 2.73 26.07
CA LEU A 647 9.99 2.72 27.13
C LEU A 647 9.51 1.90 28.32
N SER A 648 10.19 0.78 28.58
CA SER A 648 9.96 -0.04 29.78
C SER A 648 11.02 0.26 30.83
N ALA A 649 10.60 0.73 32.01
CA ALA A 649 11.48 1.05 33.13
C ALA A 649 10.92 0.48 34.45
N ALA A 650 11.77 0.35 35.47
CA ALA A 650 11.31 -0.05 36.80
C ALA A 650 10.26 0.94 37.35
N SER A 651 9.17 0.45 37.93
CA SER A 651 8.09 1.28 38.49
C SER A 651 8.49 2.08 39.73
N SER A 652 9.63 1.76 40.34
CA SER A 652 10.22 2.49 41.46
C SER A 652 11.73 2.45 41.44
N ALA A 653 12.36 3.42 42.09
CA ALA A 653 13.80 3.53 42.25
C ALA A 653 14.18 4.11 43.62
N THR A 654 15.45 4.03 43.98
CA THR A 654 16.05 4.80 45.09
C THR A 654 16.94 5.88 44.49
N ALA A 655 16.83 7.12 44.99
CA ALA A 655 17.65 8.24 44.53
C ALA A 655 19.16 7.90 44.58
N GLY A 656 19.89 8.26 43.52
CA GLY A 656 21.32 7.98 43.36
C GLY A 656 21.65 6.52 43.03
N SER A 657 20.66 5.63 42.89
CA SER A 657 20.86 4.24 42.45
C SER A 657 20.62 4.10 40.96
N ALA A 658 21.49 3.35 40.27
CA ALA A 658 21.32 3.06 38.85
C ALA A 658 20.16 2.08 38.61
N ILE A 659 19.36 2.36 37.60
CA ILE A 659 18.33 1.49 37.03
C ILE A 659 18.68 1.16 35.57
N ARG A 660 18.04 0.13 35.00
CA ARG A 660 18.00 -0.06 33.55
C ARG A 660 16.60 0.25 33.03
N PHE A 661 16.54 0.70 31.79
CA PHE A 661 15.32 0.81 30.99
C PHE A 661 15.58 0.25 29.59
N THR A 662 14.52 -0.15 28.90
CA THR A 662 14.57 -0.66 27.52
C THR A 662 13.77 0.27 26.63
N VAL A 663 14.35 0.64 25.49
CA VAL A 663 13.68 1.32 24.37
C VAL A 663 13.39 0.28 23.30
N THR A 664 12.15 0.28 22.82
CA THR A 664 11.71 -0.49 21.65
C THR A 664 11.13 0.48 20.62
N ALA A 665 11.66 0.47 19.40
CA ALA A 665 11.11 1.13 18.24
C ALA A 665 9.86 0.38 17.77
N LEU A 666 8.73 1.07 17.72
CA LEU A 666 7.45 0.50 17.36
C LEU A 666 6.92 1.14 16.06
N ASP A 667 6.35 0.31 15.20
CA ASP A 667 5.67 0.72 13.97
C ASP A 667 4.32 1.43 14.26
N ALA A 668 3.48 1.63 13.24
CA ALA A 668 2.14 2.19 13.42
C ALA A 668 1.17 1.26 14.19
N ALA A 669 1.52 -0.01 14.37
CA ALA A 669 0.70 -1.11 14.88
C ALA A 669 1.09 -1.60 16.28
N ASN A 670 2.14 -1.01 16.88
CA ASN A 670 2.84 -1.48 18.07
C ASN A 670 3.63 -2.79 17.91
N ASN A 671 3.94 -3.24 16.68
CA ASN A 671 4.96 -4.28 16.49
C ASN A 671 6.35 -3.67 16.63
N THR A 672 7.35 -4.49 17.01
CA THR A 672 8.75 -4.03 16.99
C THR A 672 9.22 -3.84 15.55
N ALA A 673 9.57 -2.61 15.20
CA ALA A 673 10.15 -2.25 13.91
C ALA A 673 11.58 -2.83 13.81
N ALA A 674 11.68 -4.12 13.47
CA ALA A 674 12.91 -4.89 13.58
C ALA A 674 14.04 -4.45 12.63
N GLY A 675 13.72 -3.71 11.56
CA GLY A 675 14.72 -3.02 10.74
C GLY A 675 15.19 -1.67 11.30
N TYR A 676 14.58 -1.16 12.37
CA TYR A 676 14.90 0.17 12.89
C TYR A 676 16.30 0.21 13.53
N THR A 677 17.13 1.08 12.96
CA THR A 677 18.51 1.31 13.39
C THR A 677 18.83 2.80 13.58
N GLY A 678 17.82 3.61 13.96
CA GLY A 678 18.00 5.02 14.34
C GLY A 678 18.82 5.20 15.62
N THR A 679 19.19 6.45 15.90
CA THR A 679 20.02 6.84 17.05
C THR A 679 19.19 7.66 18.02
N VAL A 680 18.96 7.11 19.21
CA VAL A 680 18.12 7.71 20.23
C VAL A 680 18.91 8.59 21.20
N ARG A 681 18.34 9.75 21.50
CA ARG A 681 18.75 10.69 22.55
C ARG A 681 17.84 10.55 23.77
N PHE A 682 18.39 10.80 24.96
CA PHE A 682 17.68 10.62 26.23
C PHE A 682 17.50 11.93 26.99
N SER A 683 16.35 12.08 27.66
CA SER A 683 16.05 13.16 28.59
C SER A 683 15.23 12.64 29.79
N SER A 684 15.05 13.45 30.83
CA SER A 684 14.30 13.07 32.03
C SER A 684 13.62 14.26 32.71
N SER A 685 12.50 13.99 33.38
CA SER A 685 11.85 14.93 34.32
C SER A 685 12.59 15.06 35.67
N ASP A 686 13.73 14.37 35.84
CA ASP A 686 14.76 14.75 36.81
C ASP A 686 15.93 15.48 36.11
N LEU A 687 15.99 16.80 36.29
CA LEU A 687 17.08 17.67 35.81
C LEU A 687 18.44 17.41 36.48
N SER A 688 18.55 16.39 37.34
CA SER A 688 19.79 15.93 37.95
C SER A 688 20.00 14.42 37.77
N ALA A 689 19.29 13.81 36.82
CA ALA A 689 19.57 12.45 36.38
C ALA A 689 20.92 12.35 35.64
N ILE A 690 21.59 11.21 35.79
CA ILE A 690 22.70 10.80 34.91
C ILE A 690 22.08 9.87 33.86
N LEU A 691 22.16 10.28 32.60
CA LEU A 691 21.57 9.60 31.45
C LEU A 691 22.67 9.02 30.54
N PRO A 692 22.35 8.01 29.71
CA PRO A 692 23.30 7.44 28.76
C PRO A 692 23.49 8.39 27.56
N ALA A 693 24.61 8.22 26.84
CA ALA A 693 24.89 8.98 25.62
C ALA A 693 23.99 8.53 24.45
N ASP A 694 23.80 9.43 23.47
CA ASP A 694 23.04 9.15 22.25
C ASP A 694 23.54 7.84 21.59
N SER A 695 22.64 6.89 21.34
CA SER A 695 22.98 5.50 21.03
C SER A 695 22.10 4.91 19.93
N ARG A 696 22.69 4.10 19.05
CA ARG A 696 21.96 3.38 17.98
C ARG A 696 21.17 2.20 18.56
N LEU A 697 19.94 1.99 18.07
CA LEU A 697 19.18 0.76 18.37
C LEU A 697 19.62 -0.39 17.47
N THR A 698 19.52 -1.62 17.98
CA THR A 698 19.85 -2.86 17.24
C THR A 698 18.58 -3.70 17.12
N SER A 699 18.19 -4.04 15.89
CA SER A 699 16.93 -4.73 15.59
C SER A 699 15.70 -4.05 16.21
N GLY A 700 15.67 -2.72 16.23
CA GLY A 700 14.63 -1.92 16.88
C GLY A 700 14.68 -1.87 18.41
N VAL A 701 15.66 -2.47 19.10
CA VAL A 701 15.70 -2.55 20.57
C VAL A 701 17.03 -2.06 21.15
N GLY A 702 17.00 -1.53 22.38
CA GLY A 702 18.20 -1.22 23.17
C GLY A 702 17.90 -1.15 24.67
N SER A 703 18.84 -1.59 25.52
CA SER A 703 18.70 -1.54 26.99
C SER A 703 19.82 -0.72 27.62
N PHE A 704 19.45 0.37 28.30
CA PHE A 704 20.36 1.43 28.72
C PHE A 704 20.31 1.67 30.25
N PRO A 705 21.42 2.12 30.86
CA PRO A 705 21.45 2.53 32.26
C PRO A 705 20.99 3.98 32.43
N ALA A 706 20.37 4.30 33.57
CA ALA A 706 20.16 5.67 34.03
C ALA A 706 20.23 5.73 35.57
N THR A 707 20.60 6.88 36.13
CA THR A 707 20.56 7.12 37.58
C THR A 707 19.71 8.34 37.86
N LEU A 708 18.61 8.17 38.59
CA LEU A 708 17.71 9.25 39.00
C LEU A 708 18.10 9.74 40.40
N SER A 709 18.21 11.05 40.59
CA SER A 709 18.80 11.69 41.77
C SER A 709 17.79 12.41 42.66
N LYS A 710 16.68 12.91 42.10
CA LYS A 710 15.64 13.66 42.84
C LYS A 710 14.41 12.82 43.12
N PRO A 711 13.99 12.68 44.40
CA PRO A 711 12.77 11.98 44.78
C PRO A 711 11.50 12.53 44.12
N GLY A 712 10.44 11.71 44.13
CA GLY A 712 9.15 11.99 43.49
C GLY A 712 8.90 11.06 42.30
N ASN A 713 7.76 11.26 41.62
CA ASN A 713 7.49 10.57 40.36
C ASN A 713 8.37 11.17 39.25
N ARG A 714 9.15 10.34 38.57
CA ARG A 714 10.05 10.73 37.46
C ARG A 714 9.78 9.90 36.22
N THR A 715 10.28 10.35 35.09
CA THR A 715 10.17 9.70 33.79
C THR A 715 11.48 9.84 33.03
N ILE A 716 11.73 8.91 32.12
CA ILE A 716 12.80 9.00 31.11
C ILE A 716 12.10 9.07 29.75
N THR A 717 12.58 9.93 28.86
CA THR A 717 12.07 10.08 27.49
C THR A 717 13.20 9.81 26.51
N ALA A 718 12.95 8.96 25.53
CA ALA A 718 13.85 8.75 24.39
C ALA A 718 13.23 9.35 23.12
N THR A 719 14.04 9.98 22.29
CA THR A 719 13.62 10.64 21.05
C THR A 719 14.68 10.40 19.99
N ASP A 720 14.30 10.14 18.74
CA ASP A 720 15.28 9.95 17.67
C ASP A 720 15.99 11.26 17.34
N THR A 721 17.28 11.16 17.02
CA THR A 721 18.15 12.32 16.78
C THR A 721 17.93 12.99 15.42
N LEU A 722 17.24 12.33 14.47
CA LEU A 722 16.87 12.89 13.17
C LEU A 722 15.36 13.19 13.11
N THR A 723 14.53 12.27 13.59
CA THR A 723 13.07 12.35 13.48
C THR A 723 12.42 12.56 14.85
N ALA A 724 12.36 13.82 15.30
CA ALA A 724 11.93 14.18 16.66
C ALA A 724 10.48 13.78 17.03
N SER A 725 9.63 13.43 16.05
CA SER A 725 8.30 12.84 16.28
C SER A 725 8.36 11.37 16.72
N ILE A 726 9.40 10.62 16.36
CA ILE A 726 9.66 9.27 16.90
C ILE A 726 10.21 9.45 18.32
N THR A 727 9.30 9.45 19.28
CA THR A 727 9.59 9.68 20.70
C THR A 727 8.80 8.70 21.57
N GLY A 728 9.22 8.54 22.82
CA GLY A 728 8.56 7.70 23.81
C GLY A 728 8.98 8.09 25.21
N THR A 729 8.04 8.04 26.15
CA THR A 729 8.29 8.33 27.57
C THR A 729 7.94 7.11 28.40
N SER A 730 8.77 6.81 29.41
CA SER A 730 8.56 5.70 30.33
C SER A 730 7.26 5.87 31.13
N ASN A 731 6.80 4.77 31.72
CA ASN A 731 5.94 4.82 32.89
C ASN A 731 6.50 5.77 33.97
N GLY A 732 5.63 6.22 34.87
CA GLY A 732 6.06 6.88 36.10
C GLY A 732 6.97 5.97 36.92
N ILE A 733 8.11 6.50 37.34
CA ILE A 733 9.11 5.86 38.19
C ILE A 733 9.04 6.53 39.56
N ALA A 734 8.55 5.80 40.56
CA ALA A 734 8.49 6.30 41.93
C ALA A 734 9.89 6.33 42.56
N VAL A 735 10.59 7.47 42.44
CA VAL A 735 11.92 7.66 43.04
C VAL A 735 11.76 7.99 44.52
N THR A 736 12.15 7.05 45.38
CA THR A 736 12.20 7.24 46.82
C THR A 736 13.51 7.90 47.24
N ALA A 737 13.48 8.69 48.32
CA ALA A 737 14.70 9.28 48.88
C ALA A 737 15.65 8.18 49.38
N ALA A 738 16.95 8.35 49.10
CA ALA A 738 17.98 7.48 49.65
C ALA A 738 17.92 7.52 51.18
N LYS A 739 17.75 6.34 51.79
CA LYS A 739 17.79 6.18 53.24
C LYS A 739 19.26 6.18 53.70
N LEU A 740 19.71 7.33 54.19
CA LEU A 740 21.09 7.58 54.62
C LEU A 740 21.23 7.44 56.14
N ALA A 741 22.40 7.02 56.61
CA ALA A 741 22.75 7.08 58.03
C ALA A 741 23.29 8.48 58.38
N ASP A 742 23.02 8.92 59.61
CA ASP A 742 23.59 10.12 60.23
C ASP A 742 24.05 9.68 61.62
N LEU A 743 25.36 9.68 61.86
CA LEU A 743 25.93 9.19 63.12
C LEU A 743 26.13 10.35 64.09
N THR A 744 25.59 10.18 65.30
CA THR A 744 25.81 11.09 66.42
C THR A 744 26.50 10.35 67.55
N ILE A 745 27.29 11.09 68.34
CA ILE A 745 27.96 10.56 69.52
C ILE A 745 27.62 11.40 70.75
N VAL A 746 27.31 10.73 71.85
CA VAL A 746 27.10 11.34 73.17
C VAL A 746 28.13 10.76 74.13
N LYS A 747 28.77 11.63 74.91
CA LYS A 747 29.73 11.28 75.96
C LYS A 747 29.29 11.93 77.26
N SER A 748 29.41 11.19 78.36
CA SER A 748 29.12 11.73 79.70
C SER A 748 29.85 10.96 80.79
N HIS A 749 29.88 11.55 81.98
CA HIS A 749 30.40 10.96 83.21
C HIS A 749 29.42 11.21 84.39
N ARG A 750 29.63 10.56 85.54
CA ARG A 750 28.73 10.69 86.72
C ARG A 750 29.42 11.38 87.89
N GLY A 751 29.10 12.66 88.08
CA GLY A 751 29.64 13.49 89.17
C GLY A 751 31.12 13.79 89.03
N ASN A 752 31.67 14.57 89.95
CA ASN A 752 33.08 14.99 89.89
C ASN A 752 34.02 13.80 90.15
N PHE A 753 34.96 13.59 89.23
CA PHE A 753 36.06 12.63 89.36
C PHE A 753 37.00 12.99 90.51
N ARG A 754 37.76 12.04 91.04
CA ARG A 754 38.68 12.28 92.19
C ARG A 754 40.10 11.83 91.89
N LYS A 755 41.09 12.68 92.24
CA LYS A 755 42.51 12.36 92.02
C LYS A 755 42.93 11.10 92.79
N GLY A 756 43.49 10.13 92.08
CA GLY A 756 43.87 8.81 92.62
C GLY A 756 42.72 7.79 92.69
N CYS A 757 41.56 8.06 92.09
CA CYS A 757 40.46 7.11 91.93
C CYS A 757 40.38 6.58 90.49
N ARG A 758 39.67 5.45 90.33
CA ARG A 758 39.20 4.98 89.01
C ARG A 758 37.77 5.44 88.81
N GLU A 759 37.53 6.04 87.66
CA GLU A 759 36.30 6.74 87.30
C GLU A 759 35.87 6.33 85.88
N GLY A 760 34.61 6.57 85.50
CA GLY A 760 34.04 6.06 84.25
C GLY A 760 33.40 7.12 83.35
N TYR A 761 33.78 7.09 82.06
CA TYR A 761 33.02 7.70 80.97
C TYR A 761 32.07 6.69 80.33
N LEU A 762 30.88 7.16 79.96
CA LEU A 762 29.93 6.47 79.10
C LEU A 762 29.95 7.13 77.71
N ILE A 763 30.05 6.33 76.65
CA ILE A 763 30.09 6.80 75.27
C ILE A 763 29.06 6.02 74.45
N THR A 764 28.10 6.72 73.86
CA THR A 764 27.00 6.14 73.08
C THR A 764 27.04 6.68 71.66
N ALA A 765 27.07 5.78 70.67
CA ALA A 765 26.88 6.12 69.27
C ALA A 765 25.44 5.81 68.84
N SER A 766 24.80 6.76 68.17
CA SER A 766 23.38 6.75 67.79
C SER A 766 23.21 7.11 66.32
N ASN A 767 22.30 6.44 65.61
CA ASN A 767 21.95 6.78 64.23
C ASN A 767 20.71 7.67 64.22
N LYS A 768 20.84 8.92 63.78
CA LYS A 768 19.73 9.87 63.58
C LYS A 768 19.20 9.88 62.14
N GLY A 769 19.87 9.15 61.24
CA GLY A 769 19.54 9.09 59.82
C GLY A 769 18.26 8.28 59.54
N SER A 770 17.78 8.40 58.30
CA SER A 770 16.58 7.71 57.80
C SER A 770 16.86 6.27 57.34
N GLY A 771 18.13 5.87 57.26
CA GLY A 771 18.59 4.52 56.89
C GLY A 771 19.53 3.88 57.90
N PRO A 772 19.67 2.54 57.86
CA PRO A 772 20.59 1.82 58.72
C PRO A 772 22.05 2.06 58.33
N THR A 773 22.97 1.96 59.28
CA THR A 773 24.41 2.04 58.98
C THR A 773 24.88 0.89 58.08
N ARG A 774 25.83 1.18 57.18
CA ARG A 774 26.44 0.24 56.23
C ARG A 774 27.94 0.11 56.51
N GLY A 775 28.42 -1.11 56.71
CA GLY A 775 29.81 -1.36 57.10
C GLY A 775 30.08 -1.02 58.58
N ALA A 776 31.36 -1.06 58.97
CA ALA A 776 31.75 -0.90 60.36
C ALA A 776 31.63 0.55 60.86
N VAL A 777 31.07 0.72 62.06
CA VAL A 777 31.13 1.94 62.86
C VAL A 777 32.34 1.88 63.79
N LYS A 778 33.08 2.98 63.90
CA LYS A 778 34.28 3.12 64.75
C LYS A 778 34.12 4.33 65.66
N VAL A 779 34.18 4.09 66.97
CA VAL A 779 34.30 5.12 68.01
C VAL A 779 35.75 5.22 68.46
N VAL A 780 36.26 6.43 68.71
CA VAL A 780 37.60 6.71 69.25
C VAL A 780 37.49 7.75 70.38
N ASP A 781 38.19 7.53 71.49
CA ASP A 781 38.34 8.50 72.58
C ASP A 781 39.73 9.14 72.56
N LEU A 782 39.80 10.46 72.78
CA LEU A 782 41.02 11.26 72.80
C LEU A 782 41.26 11.78 74.23
N LEU A 783 41.80 10.89 75.05
CA LEU A 783 41.95 11.10 76.49
C LEU A 783 42.95 12.23 76.82
N PRO A 784 42.57 13.23 77.64
CA PRO A 784 43.42 14.36 77.99
C PRO A 784 44.51 13.98 79.02
N ARG A 785 45.59 14.79 79.05
CA ARG A 785 46.66 14.66 80.07
C ARG A 785 46.08 14.77 81.49
N GLY A 786 46.56 13.91 82.39
CA GLY A 786 46.04 13.79 83.76
C GLY A 786 45.11 12.59 83.98
N LEU A 787 44.77 11.85 82.92
CA LEU A 787 44.03 10.59 82.98
C LEU A 787 44.83 9.48 82.28
N THR A 788 44.75 8.24 82.77
CA THR A 788 45.22 7.03 82.07
C THR A 788 44.04 6.07 81.90
N ALA A 789 43.78 5.59 80.68
CA ALA A 789 42.78 4.54 80.48
C ALA A 789 43.26 3.20 81.05
N THR A 790 42.40 2.53 81.82
CA THR A 790 42.67 1.22 82.44
C THR A 790 41.81 0.09 81.87
N ALA A 791 40.63 0.42 81.33
CA ALA A 791 39.79 -0.51 80.57
C ALA A 791 38.90 0.26 79.59
N ILE A 792 38.56 -0.36 78.46
CA ILE A 792 37.56 0.15 77.51
C ILE A 792 36.77 -1.03 76.93
N ASN A 793 35.47 -1.07 77.16
CA ASN A 793 34.61 -2.20 76.78
C ASN A 793 33.15 -1.78 76.58
N GLY A 794 32.42 -2.48 75.71
CA GLY A 794 30.98 -2.31 75.51
C GLY A 794 30.36 -3.57 74.92
N GLN A 795 29.09 -3.85 75.24
CA GLN A 795 28.43 -5.09 74.84
C GLN A 795 28.31 -5.19 73.31
N GLY A 796 29.06 -6.10 72.68
CA GLY A 796 29.10 -6.27 71.22
C GLY A 796 30.00 -5.28 70.48
N TRP A 797 30.93 -4.61 71.18
CA TRP A 797 32.00 -3.81 70.58
C TRP A 797 33.34 -4.54 70.66
N SER A 798 34.15 -4.46 69.60
CA SER A 798 35.55 -4.89 69.63
C SER A 798 36.44 -3.69 69.95
N CYS A 799 36.98 -3.63 71.17
CA CYS A 799 37.71 -2.47 71.68
C CYS A 799 39.22 -2.74 71.83
N ARG A 800 40.04 -1.73 71.57
CA ARG A 800 41.51 -1.75 71.75
C ARG A 800 41.93 -0.64 72.71
N LEU A 801 42.50 -1.02 73.86
CA LEU A 801 42.92 -0.09 74.91
C LEU A 801 44.10 0.80 74.48
N SER A 802 45.04 0.28 73.69
CA SER A 802 46.22 1.04 73.22
C SER A 802 45.90 2.16 72.23
N THR A 803 44.71 2.16 71.61
CA THR A 803 44.25 3.15 70.63
C THR A 803 42.91 3.79 71.01
N LEU A 804 42.40 3.49 72.21
CA LEU A 804 41.09 3.90 72.74
C LEU A 804 39.93 3.83 71.73
N SER A 805 39.97 2.79 70.88
CA SER A 805 39.08 2.67 69.73
C SER A 805 38.24 1.42 69.80
N CYS A 806 36.94 1.54 69.59
CA CYS A 806 35.99 0.44 69.51
C CYS A 806 35.37 0.37 68.11
N THR A 807 35.33 -0.81 67.50
CA THR A 807 34.68 -1.06 66.21
C THR A 807 33.51 -2.04 66.34
N ARG A 808 32.51 -1.88 65.47
CA ARG A 808 31.30 -2.70 65.45
C ARG A 808 30.70 -2.76 64.05
N SER A 809 30.36 -3.96 63.59
CA SER A 809 30.00 -4.21 62.18
C SER A 809 28.53 -4.57 61.93
N ASN A 810 27.72 -4.78 62.97
CA ASN A 810 26.28 -4.96 62.77
C ASN A 810 25.61 -3.60 62.49
N ALA A 811 24.68 -3.57 61.53
CA ALA A 811 23.95 -2.37 61.19
C ALA A 811 23.18 -1.81 62.41
N LEU A 812 23.17 -0.48 62.53
CA LEU A 812 22.37 0.28 63.49
C LEU A 812 21.18 0.90 62.76
N ALA A 813 19.97 0.48 63.10
CA ALA A 813 18.75 1.00 62.49
C ALA A 813 18.55 2.50 62.73
N ALA A 814 17.75 3.14 61.87
CA ALA A 814 17.34 4.54 62.02
C ALA A 814 16.77 4.80 63.43
N GLY A 815 17.09 5.97 64.00
CA GLY A 815 16.69 6.39 65.35
C GLY A 815 17.32 5.61 66.52
N SER A 816 18.03 4.51 66.26
CA SER A 816 18.53 3.59 67.29
C SER A 816 19.89 4.01 67.85
N SER A 817 20.27 3.44 69.00
CA SER A 817 21.60 3.60 69.61
C SER A 817 22.24 2.23 69.86
N TYR A 818 23.56 2.12 69.71
CA TYR A 818 24.27 0.93 70.18
C TYR A 818 24.32 0.90 71.71
N PRO A 819 24.43 -0.29 72.34
CA PRO A 819 24.86 -0.40 73.73
C PRO A 819 26.13 0.43 73.98
N PRO A 820 26.21 1.17 75.10
CA PRO A 820 27.29 2.12 75.33
C PRO A 820 28.65 1.42 75.52
N ILE A 821 29.69 2.15 75.16
CA ILE A 821 31.07 1.86 75.53
C ILE A 821 31.32 2.52 76.89
N MET A 822 31.89 1.75 77.83
CA MET A 822 32.38 2.23 79.10
C MET A 822 33.90 2.32 79.02
N LEU A 823 34.43 3.51 79.32
CA LEU A 823 35.86 3.79 79.38
C LEU A 823 36.23 4.12 80.83
N ILE A 824 37.01 3.24 81.46
CA ILE A 824 37.44 3.36 82.86
C ILE A 824 38.84 3.97 82.89
N VAL A 825 38.97 5.11 83.55
CA VAL A 825 40.20 5.89 83.64
C VAL A 825 40.69 5.97 85.08
N GLU A 826 42.01 5.96 85.26
CA GLU A 826 42.64 6.29 86.53
C GLU A 826 43.09 7.76 86.51
N VAL A 827 42.63 8.53 87.49
CA VAL A 827 42.87 9.97 87.57
C VAL A 827 44.20 10.24 88.27
N TRP A 828 45.12 10.93 87.61
CA TRP A 828 46.45 11.17 88.16
C TRP A 828 46.39 12.01 89.45
N ARG A 829 47.30 11.75 90.39
CA ARG A 829 47.43 12.55 91.63
C ARG A 829 47.69 14.04 91.36
N HIS A 830 48.27 14.35 90.21
CA HIS A 830 48.59 15.70 89.73
C HIS A 830 47.72 16.14 88.53
N ALA A 831 46.57 15.50 88.29
CA ALA A 831 45.63 15.93 87.25
C ALA A 831 45.20 17.39 87.45
N PRO A 832 44.82 18.14 86.39
CA PRO A 832 44.15 19.43 86.50
C PRO A 832 42.86 19.38 87.35
N SER A 833 42.30 20.54 87.72
CA SER A 833 41.00 20.63 88.39
C SER A 833 39.80 20.48 87.45
N SER A 834 40.02 20.65 86.14
CA SER A 834 39.07 20.32 85.08
C SER A 834 39.82 19.81 83.85
N VAL A 835 39.29 18.80 83.17
CA VAL A 835 39.80 18.28 81.90
C VAL A 835 38.64 18.13 80.91
N ILE A 836 38.92 18.29 79.62
CA ILE A 836 37.92 18.04 78.58
C ILE A 836 38.30 16.75 77.88
N ASN A 837 37.48 15.71 78.01
CA ASN A 837 37.68 14.46 77.27
C ASN A 837 36.78 14.42 76.04
N THR A 838 37.31 14.06 74.88
CA THR A 838 36.61 14.15 73.59
C THR A 838 36.54 12.79 72.92
N ALA A 839 35.37 12.42 72.41
CA ALA A 839 35.18 11.20 71.63
C ALA A 839 34.61 11.54 70.24
N SER A 840 34.98 10.75 69.23
CA SER A 840 34.41 10.82 67.89
C SER A 840 33.88 9.47 67.41
N VAL A 841 32.90 9.51 66.52
CA VAL A 841 32.39 8.35 65.78
C VAL A 841 32.63 8.55 64.27
N SER A 842 32.74 7.45 63.54
CA SER A 842 33.08 7.44 62.12
C SER A 842 32.68 6.11 61.45
N GLY A 843 32.64 6.09 60.12
CA GLY A 843 32.29 4.91 59.34
C GLY A 843 30.78 4.72 59.20
N GLY A 844 30.32 3.46 59.09
CA GLY A 844 28.89 3.12 59.03
C GLY A 844 28.09 3.71 57.86
N GLY A 845 28.72 4.27 56.83
CA GLY A 845 28.02 4.96 55.74
C GLY A 845 27.30 6.23 56.20
N ASP A 846 27.81 6.89 57.24
CA ASP A 846 27.38 8.21 57.70
C ASP A 846 27.49 9.26 56.59
N TYR A 847 26.47 10.12 56.52
CA TYR A 847 26.37 11.24 55.57
C TYR A 847 26.71 12.60 56.19
N ASN A 848 26.57 12.76 57.51
CA ASN A 848 26.63 14.06 58.18
C ASN A 848 27.83 14.13 59.13
N THR A 849 29.02 14.40 58.62
CA THR A 849 30.23 14.37 59.46
C THR A 849 30.36 15.52 60.47
N SER A 850 29.41 16.47 60.51
CA SER A 850 29.48 17.67 61.35
C SER A 850 29.18 17.44 62.83
N ASN A 851 28.42 16.39 63.16
CA ASN A 851 27.96 16.04 64.51
C ASN A 851 28.69 14.81 65.10
N ASN A 852 29.70 14.30 64.39
CA ASN A 852 30.45 13.07 64.71
C ASN A 852 31.43 13.20 65.90
N THR A 853 31.55 14.36 66.56
CA THR A 853 32.50 14.59 67.66
C THR A 853 31.82 15.28 68.85
N VAL A 854 32.12 14.82 70.06
CA VAL A 854 31.55 15.35 71.32
C VAL A 854 32.62 15.46 72.39
N SER A 855 32.57 16.52 73.18
CA SER A 855 33.48 16.79 74.30
C SER A 855 32.71 16.85 75.62
N ASP A 856 33.30 16.26 76.67
CA ASP A 856 32.74 16.13 78.01
C ASP A 856 33.67 16.83 79.03
N PRO A 857 33.30 18.03 79.53
CA PRO A 857 34.08 18.77 80.53
C PRO A 857 33.95 18.15 81.92
N THR A 858 34.99 17.47 82.38
CA THR A 858 35.04 16.74 83.65
C THR A 858 35.71 17.53 84.74
N THR A 859 34.96 17.83 85.81
CA THR A 859 35.51 18.45 87.03
C THR A 859 36.21 17.39 87.89
N ILE A 860 37.43 17.69 88.34
CA ILE A 860 38.26 16.78 89.15
C ILE A 860 38.50 17.36 90.54
N ASN A 861 37.85 16.75 91.53
CA ASN A 861 38.03 17.05 92.94
C ASN A 861 39.38 16.54 93.49
N PRO A 862 39.95 17.19 94.53
CA PRO A 862 41.11 16.68 95.24
C PRO A 862 40.94 15.25 95.78
N ALA A 863 42.07 14.57 96.01
CA ALA A 863 42.09 13.28 96.70
C ALA A 863 41.49 13.40 98.11
N ALA A 864 40.76 12.39 98.57
CA ALA A 864 40.18 12.40 99.91
C ALA A 864 41.26 12.31 100.98
N ASN A 865 41.37 13.35 101.83
CA ASN A 865 42.27 13.34 102.98
C ASN A 865 41.88 12.25 103.99
N ARG A 866 42.70 11.19 104.09
CA ARG A 866 42.64 10.25 105.22
C ARG A 866 43.07 10.99 106.49
N ARG A 867 42.11 11.46 107.29
CA ARG A 867 42.39 11.90 108.67
C ARG A 867 42.81 10.67 109.49
N ASN A 868 43.95 10.77 110.17
CA ASN A 868 44.38 9.76 111.12
C ASN A 868 43.48 9.77 112.36
N HIS A 869 42.85 8.64 112.68
CA HIS A 869 42.30 8.38 114.01
C HIS A 869 43.00 7.17 114.64
N ARG A 870 44.09 7.46 115.37
CA ARG A 870 44.66 6.64 116.44
C ARG A 870 45.19 7.59 117.51
N GLY A 871 44.85 7.38 118.77
CA GLY A 871 45.49 8.05 119.90
C GLY A 871 44.63 9.03 120.70
N GLN A 872 43.67 8.52 121.48
CA GLN A 872 43.56 8.89 122.89
C GLN A 872 42.91 7.73 123.67
N GLN A 873 43.27 7.59 124.94
CA GLN A 873 42.82 6.52 125.85
C GLN A 873 42.38 7.13 127.19
N SER A 874 41.54 6.39 127.92
CA SER A 874 40.98 6.72 129.25
C SER A 874 40.03 7.94 129.27
N ARG A 875 39.03 7.97 130.16
CA ARG A 875 38.61 6.96 131.16
C ARG A 875 37.31 6.28 130.75
#